data_AF-A0A919LU84-F1
#
_entry.id   AF-A0A919LU84-F1
#
_cell.length_a   1.000
_cell.length_b   1.000
_cell.length_c   1.000
_cell.angle_alpha   90.00
_cell.angle_beta   90.00
_cell.angle_gamma   90.00
#
_symmetry.space_group_name_H-M   'P 1'
#
loop_
_entity.id
_entity.type
_entity.pdbx_description
1 polymer ?
#
loop_
_entity_poly.entity_id
_entity_poly.type
_entity_poly.pdbx_seq_one_letter_code
_entity_poly.pdbx_strand_id
1 'polypeptide(L)'
;MEGMARDGSVELLKYLHKRLHDHFRTLHEHRRALQSAAPVFVLEHNLSSNDFELLLAAVRGAVRQGLDIHSRTWWLPFVVYAAEIGYEYVGDEYWPLFAQKTPGWESSPGWSVTTNRQRIKQWFKRFAADYGGAEPKGSFAANFNIIAWPITHAIIPADLQRQLAQLLFESRAVLTAELLSDPHALGACLASRTGGYSERFQIFCSNQSLLGQVAAAMLSGDDEDSPYLVRSTLARLVDDLTNERQSRTWLTRAKHSANLIRSSGFLPMNSGRRPMERGQSLTAVTNPKLLLRQEDGGWRPYLELPDLTPLQALQNQVGQDLRNLRPKVEGRRQPLPRGKLLYPGEVALSTWPRPEIPIIQLERGSSVVNSLIAERCSITQGPWWVFRKQPDGIAVEVKSKVVRPGHEYCLIGRLGCGPPPVPYVAKASVLTEGVYALEMKMPDIIGETEIAQLSTANLSVVTDLSVRPVGLIPGAWDGEGAVDWLAGEPALLAVRSSRATEMCAVTVDGGLPIVLEWPANKPELIFALEDLTVGTHDVGIALLNTDMGATVTSGSLAITICDPHTNWDGTTEGSGIRLFATPARPKLTELWDGRASLSIDGPPNTKAELLIVLRDDAGNALAQAHHSISLPFSDMAWERLADQELHKRKLLAAYEEAESCEVSVSRSGVGFASLVCERGFHPLRWVLTKRRNGEHEARLIDRTDGDDTQVLLYPVEAPLIGERCDSRRPIAVPPSGGLLQATSGNVTAAIVLPPEPNQLRQRPSNRPVIRYTDKSLSEMKQLIFGHHRWLDADVPADPFAHHQREQVLNEATTALVSLATGSRWAHLERKRVPVGTRRPPDVLDEMQELVGQAPKQRAAAQQIASHLWQWADSPAALSEGFARAIHIIAAASGIDDPHTAADFLLALVTRPGSLASWNETERDRLLKCVLRSPVLIRAARFAVLGIEDLREASNELVVGGSR
;
A
#
# COMPACT_ATOMS: atom_id res chain seq x y z
N MET A 1 -28.35 -24.93 -48.74
CA MET A 1 -28.66 -24.66 -47.32
C MET A 1 -27.74 -23.60 -46.72
N GLU A 2 -26.43 -23.55 -47.03
CA GLU A 2 -25.52 -22.50 -46.51
C GLU A 2 -25.89 -21.06 -46.92
N GLY A 3 -26.43 -20.84 -48.13
CA GLY A 3 -26.87 -19.50 -48.57
C GLY A 3 -28.06 -18.93 -47.78
N MET A 4 -29.08 -19.74 -47.49
CA MET A 4 -30.25 -19.30 -46.70
C MET A 4 -29.90 -19.01 -45.23
N ALA A 5 -28.94 -19.75 -44.65
CA ALA A 5 -28.46 -19.50 -43.30
C ALA A 5 -27.56 -18.24 -43.20
N ARG A 6 -26.94 -17.83 -44.31
CA ARG A 6 -26.13 -16.60 -44.43
C ARG A 6 -27.00 -15.35 -44.55
N ASP A 7 -28.08 -15.41 -45.31
CA ASP A 7 -29.03 -14.27 -45.41
C ASP A 7 -29.81 -14.07 -44.11
N GLY A 8 -30.13 -15.16 -43.38
CA GLY A 8 -30.83 -15.06 -42.09
C GLY A 8 -30.03 -14.40 -40.96
N SER A 9 -28.70 -14.60 -40.90
CA SER A 9 -27.83 -14.01 -39.88
C SER A 9 -27.62 -12.51 -40.09
N VAL A 10 -27.41 -12.07 -41.34
CA VAL A 10 -27.22 -10.65 -41.70
C VAL A 10 -28.49 -9.84 -41.42
N GLU A 11 -29.66 -10.40 -41.70
CA GLU A 11 -30.95 -9.75 -41.53
C GLU A 11 -31.26 -9.56 -40.04
N LEU A 12 -30.90 -10.55 -39.22
CA LEU A 12 -30.99 -10.47 -37.77
C LEU A 12 -30.02 -9.42 -37.19
N LEU A 13 -28.78 -9.38 -37.67
CA LEU A 13 -27.81 -8.34 -37.28
C LEU A 13 -28.32 -6.93 -37.62
N LYS A 14 -28.92 -6.75 -38.79
CA LYS A 14 -29.54 -5.48 -39.21
C LYS A 14 -30.68 -5.06 -38.30
N TYR A 15 -31.59 -5.98 -37.99
CA TYR A 15 -32.70 -5.73 -37.08
C TYR A 15 -32.21 -5.30 -35.68
N LEU A 16 -31.28 -6.06 -35.10
CA LEU A 16 -30.68 -5.76 -33.79
C LEU A 16 -29.93 -4.43 -33.81
N HIS A 17 -29.17 -4.14 -34.86
CA HIS A 17 -28.44 -2.88 -35.01
C HIS A 17 -29.40 -1.68 -34.98
N LYS A 18 -30.52 -1.73 -35.71
CA LYS A 18 -31.49 -0.63 -35.74
C LYS A 18 -32.11 -0.40 -34.35
N ARG A 19 -32.51 -1.47 -33.67
CA ARG A 19 -33.09 -1.38 -32.32
C ARG A 19 -32.10 -0.81 -31.31
N LEU A 20 -30.84 -1.27 -31.34
CA LEU A 20 -29.77 -0.75 -30.49
C LEU A 20 -29.47 0.73 -30.80
N HIS A 21 -29.43 1.12 -32.09
CA HIS A 21 -29.22 2.50 -32.50
C HIS A 21 -30.28 3.44 -31.93
N ASP A 22 -31.57 3.09 -32.07
CA ASP A 22 -32.66 3.92 -31.57
C ASP A 22 -32.58 4.06 -30.03
N HIS A 23 -32.35 2.95 -29.33
CA HIS A 23 -32.19 2.95 -27.86
C HIS A 23 -31.01 3.81 -27.38
N PHE A 24 -29.81 3.60 -27.92
CA PHE A 24 -28.62 4.34 -27.50
C PHE A 24 -28.69 5.83 -27.85
N ARG A 25 -29.36 6.21 -28.94
CA ARG A 25 -29.58 7.62 -29.30
C ARG A 25 -30.48 8.32 -28.30
N THR A 26 -31.60 7.69 -27.92
CA THR A 26 -32.48 8.22 -26.87
C THR A 26 -31.76 8.35 -25.52
N LEU A 27 -30.95 7.35 -25.15
CA LEU A 27 -30.17 7.39 -23.92
C LEU A 27 -29.12 8.50 -23.95
N HIS A 28 -28.44 8.69 -25.08
CA HIS A 28 -27.46 9.77 -25.26
C HIS A 28 -28.08 11.16 -25.10
N GLU A 29 -29.24 11.41 -25.72
CA GLU A 29 -29.96 12.67 -25.62
C GLU A 29 -30.36 12.98 -24.17
N HIS A 30 -30.84 11.98 -23.43
CA HIS A 30 -31.18 12.12 -22.01
C HIS A 30 -29.94 12.45 -21.15
N ARG A 31 -28.84 11.70 -21.32
CA ARG A 31 -27.61 11.86 -20.53
C ARG A 31 -26.90 13.19 -20.77
N ARG A 32 -26.99 13.73 -21.99
CA ARG A 32 -26.43 15.04 -22.36
C ARG A 32 -27.19 16.20 -21.71
N ALA A 33 -28.46 16.01 -21.35
CA ALA A 33 -29.30 17.04 -20.74
C ALA A 33 -29.12 17.20 -19.22
N LEU A 34 -28.34 16.32 -18.57
CA LEU A 34 -28.04 16.39 -17.15
C LEU A 34 -27.13 17.60 -16.83
N GLN A 35 -27.23 18.14 -15.61
CA GLN A 35 -26.37 19.25 -15.15
C GLN A 35 -24.88 18.90 -15.30
N SER A 36 -24.53 17.66 -14.94
CA SER A 36 -23.25 17.04 -15.26
C SER A 36 -23.50 15.95 -16.30
N ALA A 37 -23.10 16.20 -17.55
CA ALA A 37 -23.28 15.25 -18.63
C ALA A 37 -22.66 13.89 -18.28
N ALA A 38 -23.46 12.83 -18.42
CA ALA A 38 -23.02 11.47 -18.15
C ALA A 38 -22.75 10.71 -19.46
N PRO A 39 -21.82 9.75 -19.47
CA PRO A 39 -21.59 8.91 -20.64
C PRO A 39 -22.64 7.81 -20.76
N VAL A 40 -22.67 7.16 -21.93
CA VAL A 40 -23.46 5.94 -22.18
C VAL A 40 -22.58 4.69 -22.10
N PHE A 41 -23.07 3.63 -21.47
CA PHE A 41 -22.40 2.34 -21.43
C PHE A 41 -23.09 1.33 -22.36
N VAL A 42 -22.31 0.45 -22.98
CA VAL A 42 -22.88 -0.54 -23.91
C VAL A 42 -23.68 -1.61 -23.16
N LEU A 43 -23.31 -1.92 -21.92
CA LEU A 43 -24.09 -2.81 -21.04
C LEU A 43 -25.52 -2.29 -20.76
N GLU A 44 -25.80 -1.03 -21.08
CA GLU A 44 -27.15 -0.43 -20.99
C GLU A 44 -28.02 -0.75 -22.21
N HIS A 45 -27.71 -1.79 -22.99
CA HIS A 45 -28.42 -2.13 -24.25
C HIS A 45 -29.90 -2.53 -24.08
N ASN A 46 -30.37 -2.83 -22.86
CA ASN A 46 -31.77 -3.12 -22.51
C ASN A 46 -32.46 -4.16 -23.41
N LEU A 47 -31.73 -5.22 -23.79
CA LEU A 47 -32.29 -6.34 -24.54
C LEU A 47 -32.91 -7.34 -23.57
N SER A 48 -34.03 -7.96 -23.96
CA SER A 48 -34.58 -9.10 -23.22
C SER A 48 -33.64 -10.31 -23.31
N SER A 49 -33.75 -11.27 -22.39
CA SER A 49 -32.94 -12.51 -22.45
C SER A 49 -33.07 -13.22 -23.80
N ASN A 50 -34.28 -13.23 -24.40
CA ASN A 50 -34.51 -13.82 -25.72
C ASN A 50 -33.81 -13.04 -26.85
N ASP A 51 -33.90 -11.72 -26.84
CA ASP A 51 -33.24 -10.87 -27.83
C ASP A 51 -31.71 -10.95 -27.72
N PHE A 52 -31.21 -11.12 -26.50
CA PHE A 52 -29.79 -11.28 -26.24
C PHE A 52 -29.27 -12.63 -26.77
N GLU A 53 -29.98 -13.73 -26.55
CA GLU A 53 -29.62 -15.04 -27.16
C GLU A 53 -29.60 -14.98 -28.70
N LEU A 54 -30.56 -14.26 -29.31
CA LEU A 54 -30.55 -14.00 -30.75
C LEU A 54 -29.32 -13.21 -31.19
N LEU A 55 -28.90 -12.22 -30.41
CA LEU A 55 -27.67 -11.47 -30.66
C LEU A 55 -26.43 -12.37 -30.58
N LEU A 56 -26.31 -13.21 -29.56
CA LEU A 56 -25.20 -14.17 -29.41
C LEU A 56 -25.13 -15.11 -30.63
N ALA A 57 -26.28 -15.65 -31.05
CA ALA A 57 -26.36 -16.54 -32.21
C ALA A 57 -25.98 -15.83 -33.53
N ALA A 58 -26.46 -14.61 -33.74
CA ALA A 58 -26.17 -13.81 -34.94
C ALA A 58 -24.69 -13.48 -35.06
N VAL A 59 -24.05 -13.03 -33.97
CA VAL A 59 -22.62 -12.69 -33.93
C VAL A 59 -21.76 -13.94 -34.18
N ARG A 60 -22.03 -15.05 -33.48
CA ARG A 60 -21.31 -16.32 -33.67
C ARG A 60 -21.50 -16.87 -35.09
N GLY A 61 -22.70 -16.76 -35.65
CA GLY A 61 -23.00 -17.13 -37.03
C GLY A 61 -22.19 -16.33 -38.04
N ALA A 62 -22.14 -15.00 -37.87
CA ALA A 62 -21.36 -14.11 -38.74
C ALA A 62 -19.86 -14.39 -38.67
N VAL A 63 -19.30 -14.66 -37.48
CA VAL A 63 -17.89 -15.01 -37.33
C VAL A 63 -17.56 -16.34 -38.00
N ARG A 64 -18.39 -17.37 -37.83
CA ARG A 64 -18.21 -18.67 -38.54
C ARG A 64 -18.23 -18.52 -40.05
N GLN A 65 -18.96 -17.54 -40.57
CA GLN A 65 -19.04 -17.23 -42.00
C GLN A 65 -17.90 -16.31 -42.50
N GLY A 66 -16.89 -16.03 -41.66
CA GLY A 66 -15.70 -15.23 -42.01
C GLY A 66 -15.86 -13.72 -41.78
N LEU A 67 -16.97 -13.29 -41.16
CA LEU A 67 -17.31 -11.90 -40.87
C LEU A 67 -17.14 -11.02 -42.11
N ASP A 68 -17.97 -11.19 -43.13
CA ASP A 68 -17.86 -10.45 -44.39
C ASP A 68 -18.26 -8.96 -44.26
N ILE A 69 -18.16 -8.20 -45.36
CA ILE A 69 -18.43 -6.75 -45.35
C ILE A 69 -19.90 -6.43 -44.99
N HIS A 70 -20.83 -7.31 -45.37
CA HIS A 70 -22.26 -7.15 -45.10
C HIS A 70 -22.54 -7.31 -43.60
N SER A 71 -21.95 -8.33 -42.98
CA SER A 71 -22.03 -8.54 -41.53
C SER A 71 -21.39 -7.38 -40.75
N ARG A 72 -20.23 -6.88 -41.20
CA ARG A 72 -19.50 -5.76 -40.58
C ARG A 72 -20.22 -4.43 -40.64
N THR A 73 -21.13 -4.25 -41.61
CA THR A 73 -21.93 -3.02 -41.74
C THR A 73 -22.79 -2.82 -40.49
N TRP A 74 -23.28 -3.93 -39.90
CA TRP A 74 -24.12 -3.94 -38.71
C TRP A 74 -23.28 -4.18 -37.45
N TRP A 75 -22.51 -3.17 -37.06
CA TRP A 75 -21.44 -3.30 -36.06
C TRP A 75 -21.89 -3.28 -34.59
N LEU A 76 -22.99 -2.59 -34.24
CA LEU A 76 -23.48 -2.47 -32.84
C LEU A 76 -23.65 -3.80 -32.10
N PRO A 77 -24.22 -4.87 -32.69
CA PRO A 77 -24.30 -6.17 -32.03
C PRO A 77 -22.95 -6.73 -31.56
N PHE A 78 -21.88 -6.50 -32.32
CA PHE A 78 -20.53 -6.96 -31.95
C PHE A 78 -19.96 -6.17 -30.77
N VAL A 79 -20.31 -4.88 -30.66
CA VAL A 79 -19.92 -4.02 -29.55
C VAL A 79 -20.63 -4.44 -28.26
N VAL A 80 -21.93 -4.75 -28.33
CA VAL A 80 -22.71 -5.33 -27.22
C VAL A 80 -22.13 -6.67 -26.77
N TYR A 81 -21.89 -7.56 -27.74
CA TYR A 81 -21.28 -8.86 -27.48
C TYR A 81 -19.92 -8.76 -26.78
N ALA A 82 -19.06 -7.81 -27.20
CA ALA A 82 -17.76 -7.58 -26.60
C ALA A 82 -17.85 -7.01 -25.17
N ALA A 83 -18.77 -6.07 -24.92
CA ALA A 83 -18.99 -5.50 -23.59
C ALA A 83 -19.54 -6.54 -22.61
N GLU A 84 -20.43 -7.43 -23.06
CA GLU A 84 -20.98 -8.52 -22.25
C GLU A 84 -19.93 -9.56 -21.85
N ILE A 85 -19.00 -9.91 -22.74
CA ILE A 85 -17.83 -10.71 -22.36
C ILE A 85 -16.93 -9.95 -21.37
N GLY A 86 -16.88 -8.61 -21.48
CA GLY A 86 -16.15 -7.75 -20.54
C GLY A 86 -16.76 -7.76 -19.14
N TYR A 87 -18.08 -7.95 -19.04
CA TYR A 87 -18.79 -8.09 -17.78
C TYR A 87 -18.47 -9.41 -17.07
N GLU A 88 -18.34 -10.50 -17.83
CA GLU A 88 -17.99 -11.83 -17.32
C GLU A 88 -16.49 -12.02 -17.04
N TYR A 89 -15.64 -11.06 -17.41
CA TYR A 89 -14.19 -11.21 -17.38
C TYR A 89 -13.62 -11.19 -15.96
N VAL A 90 -12.94 -12.28 -15.55
CA VAL A 90 -12.39 -12.50 -14.19
C VAL A 90 -10.88 -12.23 -14.09
N GLY A 91 -10.24 -11.66 -15.12
CA GLY A 91 -8.89 -11.09 -14.97
C GLY A 91 -7.74 -11.87 -15.62
N ASP A 92 -7.99 -13.07 -16.16
CA ASP A 92 -6.98 -13.85 -16.87
C ASP A 92 -6.67 -13.25 -18.27
N GLU A 93 -7.32 -13.75 -19.33
CA GLU A 93 -7.12 -13.23 -20.68
C GLU A 93 -8.47 -13.02 -21.40
N TYR A 94 -8.83 -11.75 -21.62
CA TYR A 94 -10.10 -11.37 -22.25
C TYR A 94 -10.27 -11.98 -23.66
N TRP A 95 -9.22 -11.96 -24.48
CA TRP A 95 -9.32 -12.40 -25.88
C TRP A 95 -9.39 -13.92 -26.06
N PRO A 96 -8.64 -14.74 -25.30
CA PRO A 96 -8.89 -16.18 -25.20
C PRO A 96 -10.32 -16.51 -24.76
N LEU A 97 -10.87 -15.84 -23.74
CA LEU A 97 -12.27 -15.99 -23.36
C LEU A 97 -13.21 -15.62 -24.53
N PHE A 98 -12.93 -14.50 -25.21
CA PHE A 98 -13.69 -14.08 -26.38
C PHE A 98 -13.65 -15.11 -27.51
N ALA A 99 -12.47 -15.68 -27.80
CA ALA A 99 -12.28 -16.71 -28.82
C ALA A 99 -12.99 -18.02 -28.45
N GLN A 100 -12.91 -18.45 -27.19
CA GLN A 100 -13.61 -19.62 -26.68
C GLN A 100 -15.13 -19.48 -26.82
N LYS A 101 -15.68 -18.32 -26.46
CA LYS A 101 -17.12 -18.02 -26.62
C LYS A 101 -17.52 -17.75 -28.07
N THR A 102 -16.56 -17.56 -28.98
CA THR A 102 -16.77 -17.22 -30.40
C THR A 102 -16.00 -18.15 -31.34
N PRO A 103 -16.41 -19.42 -31.49
CA PRO A 103 -15.70 -20.39 -32.32
C PRO A 103 -15.50 -19.90 -33.77
N GLY A 104 -14.27 -20.01 -34.28
CA GLY A 104 -13.87 -19.52 -35.62
C GLY A 104 -13.16 -18.17 -35.63
N TRP A 105 -13.08 -17.49 -34.47
CA TRP A 105 -12.37 -16.23 -34.30
C TRP A 105 -10.86 -16.30 -34.57
N GLU A 106 -10.20 -17.44 -34.35
CA GLU A 106 -8.73 -17.54 -34.49
C GLU A 106 -8.26 -18.19 -35.79
N SER A 107 -9.14 -18.87 -36.53
CA SER A 107 -8.74 -19.84 -37.57
C SER A 107 -9.23 -19.52 -38.99
N SER A 108 -9.73 -18.30 -39.23
CA SER A 108 -10.25 -17.91 -40.56
C SER A 108 -9.10 -17.63 -41.56
N PRO A 109 -9.13 -18.17 -42.80
CA PRO A 109 -8.09 -17.92 -43.80
C PRO A 109 -8.17 -16.49 -44.38
N GLY A 110 -7.01 -15.84 -44.59
CA GLY A 110 -6.91 -14.44 -45.07
C GLY A 110 -7.09 -13.37 -43.97
N TRP A 111 -6.90 -13.77 -42.71
CA TRP A 111 -7.41 -13.10 -41.52
C TRP A 111 -6.30 -12.96 -40.47
N SER A 112 -6.27 -11.85 -39.73
CA SER A 112 -5.39 -11.67 -38.56
C SER A 112 -6.21 -11.27 -37.35
N VAL A 113 -6.04 -11.98 -36.24
CA VAL A 113 -6.70 -11.72 -34.95
C VAL A 113 -6.48 -10.27 -34.51
N THR A 114 -5.29 -9.71 -34.74
CA THR A 114 -4.96 -8.32 -34.35
C THR A 114 -5.80 -7.30 -35.12
N THR A 115 -6.04 -7.51 -36.41
CA THR A 115 -6.88 -6.63 -37.23
C THR A 115 -8.34 -6.60 -36.74
N ASN A 116 -8.86 -7.70 -36.19
CA ASN A 116 -10.23 -7.72 -35.68
C ASN A 116 -10.36 -7.12 -34.28
N ARG A 117 -9.36 -7.32 -33.41
CA ARG A 117 -9.28 -6.63 -32.11
C ARG A 117 -9.27 -5.11 -32.31
N GLN A 118 -8.43 -4.61 -33.22
CA GLN A 118 -8.41 -3.20 -33.61
C GLN A 118 -9.76 -2.73 -34.17
N ARG A 119 -10.45 -3.58 -34.94
CA ARG A 119 -11.77 -3.23 -35.48
C ARG A 119 -12.84 -3.09 -34.41
N ILE A 120 -12.88 -4.00 -33.43
CA ILE A 120 -13.77 -3.87 -32.27
C ILE A 120 -13.47 -2.56 -31.54
N LYS A 121 -12.20 -2.23 -31.31
CA LYS A 121 -11.77 -0.94 -30.73
C LYS A 121 -12.24 0.27 -31.55
N GLN A 122 -12.15 0.21 -32.88
CA GLN A 122 -12.67 1.26 -33.76
C GLN A 122 -14.20 1.40 -33.66
N TRP A 123 -14.93 0.29 -33.53
CA TRP A 123 -16.38 0.32 -33.31
C TRP A 123 -16.75 0.92 -31.95
N PHE A 124 -15.98 0.65 -30.90
CA PHE A 124 -16.17 1.33 -29.60
C PHE A 124 -15.87 2.84 -29.69
N LYS A 125 -14.79 3.25 -30.37
CA LYS A 125 -14.53 4.68 -30.64
C LYS A 125 -15.67 5.33 -31.41
N ARG A 126 -16.23 4.62 -32.39
CA ARG A 126 -17.43 5.07 -33.11
C ARG A 126 -18.64 5.15 -32.18
N PHE A 127 -18.83 4.19 -31.28
CA PHE A 127 -19.89 4.24 -30.28
C PHE A 127 -19.77 5.47 -29.37
N ALA A 128 -18.56 5.80 -28.93
CA ALA A 128 -18.27 7.01 -28.17
C ALA A 128 -18.67 8.28 -28.94
N ALA A 129 -18.30 8.36 -30.23
CA ALA A 129 -18.62 9.50 -31.07
C ALA A 129 -20.12 9.63 -31.40
N ASP A 130 -20.77 8.52 -31.75
CA ASP A 130 -22.16 8.50 -32.25
C ASP A 130 -23.19 8.59 -31.11
N TYR A 131 -22.88 8.07 -29.91
CA TYR A 131 -23.83 7.93 -28.79
C TYR A 131 -23.30 8.49 -27.44
N GLY A 132 -22.20 9.24 -27.44
CA GLY A 132 -21.59 9.75 -26.20
C GLY A 132 -21.16 8.66 -25.23
N GLY A 133 -20.70 7.53 -25.78
CA GLY A 133 -20.22 6.40 -25.00
C GLY A 133 -19.00 6.74 -24.11
N ALA A 134 -18.88 6.06 -22.98
CA ALA A 134 -17.78 6.25 -22.04
C ALA A 134 -16.40 5.97 -22.68
N GLU A 135 -15.50 6.95 -22.59
CA GLU A 135 -14.12 6.79 -23.06
C GLU A 135 -13.22 6.27 -21.92
N PRO A 136 -12.45 5.19 -22.13
CA PRO A 136 -11.47 4.74 -21.16
C PRO A 136 -10.38 5.80 -20.91
N LYS A 137 -10.15 6.15 -19.64
CA LYS A 137 -9.14 7.13 -19.21
C LYS A 137 -8.29 6.58 -18.06
N GLY A 138 -7.20 7.29 -17.75
CA GLY A 138 -6.30 6.96 -16.64
C GLY A 138 -5.30 5.85 -16.96
N SER A 139 -4.58 5.41 -15.93
CA SER A 139 -3.51 4.40 -16.05
C SER A 139 -3.99 3.08 -16.64
N PHE A 140 -5.24 2.68 -16.35
CA PHE A 140 -5.85 1.49 -16.94
C PHE A 140 -5.91 1.57 -18.47
N ALA A 141 -6.44 2.67 -19.01
CA ALA A 141 -6.60 2.86 -20.44
C ALA A 141 -5.25 2.98 -21.18
N ALA A 142 -4.25 3.57 -20.54
CA ALA A 142 -2.90 3.69 -21.07
C ALA A 142 -2.21 2.32 -21.17
N ASN A 143 -2.37 1.48 -20.15
CA ASN A 143 -1.65 0.22 -20.01
C ASN A 143 -2.38 -0.97 -20.65
N PHE A 144 -3.72 -0.96 -20.70
CA PHE A 144 -4.57 -2.08 -21.16
C PHE A 144 -5.43 -1.69 -22.36
N ASN A 145 -4.83 -0.99 -23.32
CA ASN A 145 -5.51 -0.27 -24.41
C ASN A 145 -6.45 -1.10 -25.32
N ILE A 146 -6.23 -2.42 -25.51
CA ILE A 146 -7.16 -3.25 -26.27
C ILE A 146 -8.40 -3.56 -25.45
N ILE A 147 -8.22 -3.97 -24.20
CA ILE A 147 -9.32 -4.46 -23.35
C ILE A 147 -10.04 -3.32 -22.63
N ALA A 148 -9.43 -2.12 -22.57
CA ALA A 148 -9.98 -0.97 -21.86
C ALA A 148 -11.37 -0.58 -22.33
N TRP A 149 -11.66 -0.67 -23.63
CA TRP A 149 -12.97 -0.35 -24.20
C TRP A 149 -14.05 -1.35 -23.77
N PRO A 150 -13.95 -2.67 -24.05
CA PRO A 150 -14.91 -3.65 -23.55
C PRO A 150 -15.14 -3.57 -22.03
N ILE A 151 -14.07 -3.42 -21.25
CA ILE A 151 -14.15 -3.39 -19.78
C ILE A 151 -14.81 -2.11 -19.26
N THR A 152 -14.51 -0.94 -19.84
CA THR A 152 -15.17 0.32 -19.46
C THR A 152 -16.66 0.27 -19.78
N HIS A 153 -17.02 -0.29 -20.93
CA HIS A 153 -18.42 -0.41 -21.34
C HIS A 153 -19.19 -1.56 -20.68
N ALA A 154 -18.50 -2.43 -19.94
CA ALA A 154 -19.08 -3.38 -19.00
C ALA A 154 -19.46 -2.73 -17.66
N ILE A 155 -19.22 -1.42 -17.47
CA ILE A 155 -19.43 -0.64 -16.24
C ILE A 155 -18.51 -1.11 -15.11
N ILE A 156 -18.68 -2.33 -14.64
CA ILE A 156 -17.84 -3.01 -13.67
C ILE A 156 -17.94 -4.54 -13.87
N PRO A 157 -16.82 -5.25 -14.10
CA PRO A 157 -16.79 -6.71 -14.16
C PRO A 157 -17.35 -7.36 -12.88
N ALA A 158 -18.01 -8.51 -13.03
CA ALA A 158 -18.73 -9.18 -11.93
C ALA A 158 -17.83 -9.47 -10.71
N ASP A 159 -16.58 -9.86 -10.92
CA ASP A 159 -15.62 -10.17 -9.86
C ASP A 159 -15.20 -8.94 -9.03
N LEU A 160 -15.32 -7.74 -9.59
CA LEU A 160 -14.96 -6.49 -8.93
C LEU A 160 -16.12 -5.86 -8.15
N GLN A 161 -17.36 -6.28 -8.42
CA GLN A 161 -18.56 -5.68 -7.83
C GLN A 161 -18.57 -5.81 -6.30
N ARG A 162 -18.15 -6.96 -5.77
CA ARG A 162 -18.06 -7.19 -4.32
C ARG A 162 -17.16 -6.16 -3.63
N GLN A 163 -15.99 -5.90 -4.22
CA GLN A 163 -15.03 -4.92 -3.71
C GLN A 163 -15.63 -3.50 -3.73
N LEU A 164 -16.44 -3.17 -4.74
CA LEU A 164 -17.17 -1.90 -4.77
C LEU A 164 -18.23 -1.81 -3.67
N ALA A 165 -19.02 -2.86 -3.47
CA ALA A 165 -20.03 -2.88 -2.41
C ALA A 165 -19.40 -2.70 -1.01
N GLN A 166 -18.26 -3.35 -0.78
CA GLN A 166 -17.48 -3.19 0.44
C GLN A 166 -16.95 -1.75 0.58
N LEU A 167 -16.37 -1.16 -0.48
CA LEU A 167 -15.85 0.21 -0.46
C LEU A 167 -16.93 1.24 -0.12
N LEU A 168 -18.12 1.08 -0.71
CA LEU A 168 -19.27 1.95 -0.44
C LEU A 168 -19.76 1.82 1.02
N PHE A 169 -19.79 0.60 1.55
CA PHE A 169 -20.15 0.35 2.94
C PHE A 169 -19.13 0.95 3.92
N GLU A 170 -17.85 0.75 3.67
CA GLU A 170 -16.78 1.28 4.52
C GLU A 170 -16.79 2.82 4.50
N SER A 171 -17.04 3.42 3.34
CA SER A 171 -17.05 4.89 3.15
C SER A 171 -18.35 5.57 3.59
N ARG A 172 -19.35 4.83 4.11
CA ARG A 172 -20.70 5.34 4.42
C ARG A 172 -20.71 6.52 5.39
N ALA A 173 -19.73 6.59 6.29
CA ALA A 173 -19.65 7.61 7.33
C ALA A 173 -19.07 8.94 6.85
N VAL A 174 -18.42 8.94 5.69
CA VAL A 174 -17.78 10.12 5.08
C VAL A 174 -18.70 10.79 4.07
N LEU A 175 -19.81 10.14 3.71
CA LEU A 175 -20.79 10.69 2.77
C LEU A 175 -21.37 12.00 3.33
N THR A 176 -21.41 13.04 2.50
CA THR A 176 -22.04 14.33 2.78
C THR A 176 -23.03 14.68 1.67
N ALA A 177 -23.94 15.63 1.91
CA ALA A 177 -24.86 16.09 0.88
C ALA A 177 -24.13 16.69 -0.34
N GLU A 178 -23.01 17.37 -0.10
CA GLU A 178 -22.12 17.89 -1.15
C GLU A 178 -21.47 16.75 -1.96
N LEU A 179 -20.92 15.73 -1.29
CA LEU A 179 -20.32 14.58 -1.99
C LEU A 179 -21.35 13.77 -2.79
N LEU A 180 -22.56 13.59 -2.27
CA LEU A 180 -23.61 12.84 -2.96
C LEU A 180 -24.20 13.58 -4.16
N SER A 181 -24.04 14.91 -4.24
CA SER A 181 -24.51 15.74 -5.35
C SER A 181 -23.44 15.94 -6.45
N ASP A 182 -22.17 15.71 -6.14
CA ASP A 182 -21.06 15.73 -7.12
C ASP A 182 -20.42 14.33 -7.29
N PRO A 183 -20.78 13.59 -8.36
CA PRO A 183 -20.18 12.30 -8.66
C PRO A 183 -18.65 12.35 -8.80
N HIS A 184 -18.08 13.44 -9.31
CA HIS A 184 -16.63 13.53 -9.47
C HIS A 184 -15.92 13.60 -8.11
N ALA A 185 -16.42 14.43 -7.19
CA ALA A 185 -15.91 14.51 -5.82
C ALA A 185 -16.09 13.19 -5.06
N LEU A 186 -17.24 12.53 -5.21
CA LEU A 186 -17.49 11.19 -4.65
C LEU A 186 -16.47 10.18 -5.17
N GLY A 187 -16.24 10.15 -6.48
CA GLY A 187 -15.28 9.25 -7.11
C GLY A 187 -13.84 9.48 -6.64
N ALA A 188 -13.40 10.72 -6.49
CA ALA A 188 -12.09 11.06 -5.96
C ALA A 188 -11.94 10.62 -4.49
N CYS A 189 -12.97 10.83 -3.67
CA CYS A 189 -12.99 10.41 -2.27
C CYS A 189 -12.86 8.88 -2.15
N LEU A 190 -13.66 8.13 -2.91
CA LEU A 190 -13.65 6.66 -2.91
C LEU A 190 -12.32 6.10 -3.43
N ALA A 191 -11.78 6.66 -4.52
CA ALA A 191 -10.50 6.24 -5.08
C ALA A 191 -9.32 6.41 -4.10
N SER A 192 -9.37 7.44 -3.24
CA SER A 192 -8.34 7.64 -2.21
C SER A 192 -8.30 6.50 -1.16
N ARG A 193 -9.40 5.75 -1.03
CA ARG A 193 -9.61 4.71 -0.01
C ARG A 193 -9.41 3.29 -0.54
N THR A 194 -8.98 3.11 -1.79
CA THR A 194 -8.84 1.78 -2.40
C THR A 194 -7.54 1.06 -2.06
N GLY A 195 -6.66 1.65 -1.25
CA GLY A 195 -5.39 1.01 -0.86
C GLY A 195 -5.57 -0.33 -0.13
N GLY A 196 -6.79 -0.61 0.36
CA GLY A 196 -7.27 -1.85 0.95
C GLY A 196 -7.63 -2.98 -0.03
N TYR A 197 -7.66 -2.73 -1.33
CA TYR A 197 -8.28 -3.64 -2.32
C TYR A 197 -7.28 -4.23 -3.32
N SER A 198 -7.74 -5.13 -4.19
CA SER A 198 -6.90 -5.76 -5.25
C SER A 198 -6.28 -4.72 -6.19
N GLU A 199 -5.10 -5.00 -6.77
CA GLU A 199 -4.43 -4.08 -7.71
C GLU A 199 -5.34 -3.80 -8.93
N ARG A 200 -6.04 -4.83 -9.42
CA ARG A 200 -7.01 -4.69 -10.51
C ARG A 200 -8.17 -3.77 -10.15
N PHE A 201 -8.74 -3.89 -8.94
CA PHE A 201 -9.79 -3.00 -8.47
C PHE A 201 -9.29 -1.56 -8.29
N GLN A 202 -8.09 -1.36 -7.75
CA GLN A 202 -7.47 -0.04 -7.64
C GLN A 202 -7.26 0.61 -9.02
N ILE A 203 -6.77 -0.17 -9.99
CA ILE A 203 -6.60 0.27 -11.38
C ILE A 203 -7.95 0.67 -11.98
N PHE A 204 -9.02 -0.10 -11.74
CA PHE A 204 -10.37 0.26 -12.14
C PHE A 204 -10.82 1.59 -11.49
N CYS A 205 -10.64 1.72 -10.17
CA CYS A 205 -11.00 2.92 -9.39
C CYS A 205 -10.18 4.17 -9.74
N SER A 206 -9.06 4.03 -10.46
CA SER A 206 -8.31 5.18 -10.98
C SER A 206 -9.13 6.04 -11.94
N ASN A 207 -10.18 5.48 -12.57
CA ASN A 207 -11.17 6.25 -13.29
C ASN A 207 -12.22 6.82 -12.32
N GLN A 208 -11.84 7.90 -11.64
CA GLN A 208 -12.65 8.55 -10.59
C GLN A 208 -14.03 8.97 -11.10
N SER A 209 -14.13 9.45 -12.35
CA SER A 209 -15.42 9.83 -12.94
C SER A 209 -16.37 8.65 -13.08
N LEU A 210 -15.87 7.50 -13.55
CA LEU A 210 -16.67 6.27 -13.66
C LEU A 210 -17.07 5.76 -12.27
N LEU A 211 -16.10 5.67 -11.36
CA LEU A 211 -16.33 5.22 -9.99
C LEU A 211 -17.41 6.04 -9.30
N GLY A 212 -17.35 7.36 -9.42
CA GLY A 212 -18.32 8.28 -8.83
C GLY A 212 -19.73 8.14 -9.39
N GLN A 213 -19.88 7.98 -10.70
CA GLN A 213 -21.19 7.80 -11.35
C GLN A 213 -21.82 6.46 -10.97
N VAL A 214 -21.04 5.38 -10.99
CA VAL A 214 -21.51 4.05 -10.58
C VAL A 214 -21.86 4.04 -9.09
N ALA A 215 -21.03 4.64 -8.24
CA ALA A 215 -21.29 4.80 -6.82
C ALA A 215 -22.58 5.59 -6.56
N ALA A 216 -22.75 6.74 -7.22
CA ALA A 216 -23.96 7.56 -7.10
C ALA A 216 -25.21 6.78 -7.52
N ALA A 217 -25.13 5.98 -8.60
CA ALA A 217 -26.23 5.12 -9.05
C ALA A 217 -26.55 4.01 -8.05
N MET A 218 -25.54 3.34 -7.50
CA MET A 218 -25.71 2.28 -6.52
C MET A 218 -26.22 2.78 -5.16
N LEU A 219 -25.96 4.06 -4.83
CA LEU A 219 -26.44 4.73 -3.61
C LEU A 219 -27.80 5.43 -3.81
N SER A 220 -28.42 5.37 -5.00
CA SER A 220 -29.79 5.83 -5.22
C SER A 220 -30.79 4.92 -4.49
N GLY A 221 -31.92 5.50 -4.04
CA GLY A 221 -33.00 4.75 -3.40
C GLY A 221 -33.66 3.76 -4.37
N ASP A 222 -34.26 2.70 -3.84
CA ASP A 222 -34.91 1.66 -4.67
C ASP A 222 -36.12 2.18 -5.47
N ASP A 223 -36.69 3.32 -5.05
CA ASP A 223 -37.80 4.01 -5.71
C ASP A 223 -37.38 5.21 -6.59
N GLU A 224 -36.08 5.57 -6.61
CA GLU A 224 -35.55 6.68 -7.43
C GLU A 224 -34.83 6.15 -8.68
N ASP A 225 -35.28 6.58 -9.86
CA ASP A 225 -34.56 6.28 -11.10
C ASP A 225 -33.22 7.01 -11.13
N SER A 226 -32.11 6.26 -11.14
CA SER A 226 -30.78 6.85 -11.21
C SER A 226 -30.58 7.58 -12.55
N PRO A 227 -30.18 8.87 -12.53
CA PRO A 227 -29.83 9.60 -13.74
C PRO A 227 -28.44 9.22 -14.27
N TYR A 228 -27.81 8.14 -13.78
CA TYR A 228 -26.48 7.69 -14.21
C TYR A 228 -26.42 6.27 -14.78
N LEU A 229 -27.37 5.38 -14.46
CA LEU A 229 -27.47 4.03 -15.05
C LEU A 229 -28.92 3.64 -15.37
N VAL A 230 -29.17 2.96 -16.49
CA VAL A 230 -30.52 2.42 -16.79
C VAL A 230 -30.95 1.41 -15.72
N ARG A 231 -32.22 1.47 -15.31
CA ARG A 231 -32.79 0.65 -14.22
C ARG A 231 -32.56 -0.85 -14.37
N SER A 232 -32.72 -1.40 -15.58
CA SER A 232 -32.48 -2.83 -15.85
C SER A 232 -31.03 -3.24 -15.59
N THR A 233 -30.08 -2.36 -15.94
CA THR A 233 -28.64 -2.61 -15.74
C THR A 233 -28.25 -2.46 -14.28
N LEU A 234 -28.79 -1.44 -13.59
CA LEU A 234 -28.59 -1.27 -12.15
C LEU A 234 -29.16 -2.46 -11.36
N ALA A 235 -30.37 -2.93 -11.71
CA ALA A 235 -30.97 -4.11 -11.10
C ALA A 235 -30.08 -5.35 -11.29
N ARG A 236 -29.56 -5.58 -12.50
CA ARG A 236 -28.63 -6.68 -12.77
C ARG A 236 -27.36 -6.61 -11.92
N LEU A 237 -26.73 -5.43 -11.79
CA LEU A 237 -25.55 -5.24 -10.93
C LEU A 237 -25.85 -5.54 -9.46
N VAL A 238 -27.02 -5.14 -8.97
CA VAL A 238 -27.44 -5.38 -7.58
C VAL A 238 -27.83 -6.84 -7.35
N ASP A 239 -28.48 -7.49 -8.32
CA ASP A 239 -28.88 -8.90 -8.22
C ASP A 239 -27.65 -9.83 -8.23
N ASP A 240 -26.66 -9.57 -9.08
CA ASP A 240 -25.42 -10.34 -9.12
C ASP A 240 -24.64 -10.26 -7.80
N LEU A 241 -24.64 -9.08 -7.15
CA LEU A 241 -24.13 -8.86 -5.80
C LEU A 241 -24.93 -9.59 -4.71
N THR A 242 -26.23 -9.80 -4.93
CA THR A 242 -27.17 -10.35 -3.94
C THR A 242 -27.02 -11.88 -3.78
N ASN A 243 -26.34 -12.55 -4.71
CA ASN A 243 -25.99 -13.96 -4.59
C ASN A 243 -25.06 -14.26 -3.39
N GLU A 244 -24.42 -13.22 -2.81
CA GLU A 244 -23.59 -13.31 -1.62
C GLU A 244 -24.18 -12.48 -0.45
N ARG A 245 -24.56 -13.15 0.66
CA ARG A 245 -25.29 -12.54 1.80
C ARG A 245 -24.59 -11.30 2.40
N GLN A 246 -23.27 -11.29 2.40
CA GLN A 246 -22.46 -10.21 2.97
C GLN A 246 -22.52 -8.95 2.10
N SER A 247 -22.30 -9.10 0.79
CA SER A 247 -22.35 -8.04 -0.21
C SER A 247 -23.69 -7.30 -0.23
N ARG A 248 -24.80 -8.05 -0.11
CA ARG A 248 -26.15 -7.46 0.01
C ARG A 248 -26.28 -6.57 1.25
N THR A 249 -25.78 -7.04 2.39
CA THR A 249 -25.87 -6.33 3.67
C THR A 249 -25.09 -5.03 3.63
N TRP A 250 -23.88 -5.06 3.04
CA TRP A 250 -23.04 -3.87 2.83
C TRP A 250 -23.74 -2.81 2.00
N LEU A 251 -24.25 -3.19 0.82
CA LEU A 251 -24.90 -2.23 -0.08
C LEU A 251 -26.18 -1.64 0.53
N THR A 252 -26.99 -2.46 1.21
CA THR A 252 -28.21 -2.00 1.89
C THR A 252 -27.91 -0.94 2.95
N ARG A 253 -26.87 -1.15 3.75
CA ARG A 253 -26.45 -0.18 4.79
C ARG A 253 -25.88 1.10 4.19
N ALA A 254 -25.11 1.00 3.11
CA ALA A 254 -24.58 2.17 2.41
C ALA A 254 -25.71 3.04 1.81
N LYS A 255 -26.69 2.42 1.14
CA LYS A 255 -27.89 3.09 0.63
C LYS A 255 -28.68 3.80 1.72
N HIS A 256 -28.89 3.12 2.86
CA HIS A 256 -29.61 3.71 4.00
C HIS A 256 -28.91 4.97 4.51
N SER A 257 -27.60 4.93 4.72
CA SER A 257 -26.82 6.11 5.13
C SER A 257 -26.92 7.26 4.12
N ALA A 258 -26.80 6.98 2.82
CA ALA A 258 -26.92 8.01 1.79
C ALA A 258 -28.31 8.68 1.76
N ASN A 259 -29.37 7.90 1.94
CA ASN A 259 -30.75 8.41 1.96
C ASN A 259 -31.03 9.28 3.19
N LEU A 260 -30.48 8.92 4.36
CA LEU A 260 -30.58 9.75 5.56
C LEU A 260 -29.97 11.14 5.32
N ILE A 261 -28.77 11.20 4.74
CA ILE A 261 -28.07 12.47 4.44
C ILE A 261 -28.85 13.33 3.43
N ARG A 262 -29.43 12.71 2.40
CA ARG A 262 -30.28 13.42 1.43
C ARG A 262 -31.55 13.98 2.09
N SER A 263 -32.10 13.27 3.07
CA SER A 263 -33.30 13.71 3.79
C SER A 263 -33.04 14.78 4.86
N SER A 264 -31.85 14.83 5.46
CA SER A 264 -31.47 15.83 6.47
C SER A 264 -31.00 17.17 5.88
N GLY A 265 -30.62 17.21 4.60
CA GLY A 265 -30.22 18.43 3.87
C GLY A 265 -31.32 19.48 3.62
N PHE A 266 -32.55 19.28 4.14
CA PHE A 266 -33.69 20.19 3.96
C PHE A 266 -33.86 21.25 5.07
N LEU A 267 -32.95 21.35 6.04
CA LEU A 267 -32.93 22.47 6.99
C LEU A 267 -31.99 23.58 6.50
N PRO A 268 -32.45 24.85 6.42
CA PRO A 268 -31.63 25.94 5.89
C PRO A 268 -30.47 26.25 6.84
N MET A 269 -29.25 25.94 6.39
CA MET A 269 -28.01 26.36 7.01
C MET A 269 -27.82 27.86 6.74
N ASN A 270 -28.23 28.71 7.68
CA ASN A 270 -28.06 30.16 7.57
C ASN A 270 -26.56 30.51 7.63
N SER A 271 -25.95 30.69 6.47
CA SER A 271 -24.64 31.34 6.30
C SER A 271 -24.76 32.81 6.71
N GLY A 272 -24.42 33.11 7.96
CA GLY A 272 -24.60 34.45 8.50
C GLY A 272 -23.85 34.73 9.79
N ARG A 273 -22.58 34.30 9.91
CA ARG A 273 -21.66 34.91 10.90
C ARG A 273 -20.20 34.64 10.55
N ARG A 274 -19.43 35.73 10.38
CA ARG A 274 -17.97 35.70 10.37
C ARG A 274 -17.49 35.02 11.66
N PRO A 275 -16.63 33.98 11.59
CA PRO A 275 -15.91 33.53 12.76
C PRO A 275 -14.98 34.67 13.18
N MET A 276 -15.07 35.11 14.43
CA MET A 276 -13.92 35.75 15.06
C MET A 276 -12.77 34.74 14.99
N GLU A 277 -11.61 35.18 14.51
CA GLU A 277 -10.35 34.45 14.51
C GLU A 277 -10.00 34.00 15.94
N ARG A 278 -10.52 32.84 16.35
CA ARG A 278 -9.80 31.91 17.20
C ARG A 278 -9.38 30.80 16.24
N GLY A 279 -8.07 30.59 16.13
CA GLY A 279 -7.49 29.62 15.21
C GLY A 279 -8.28 28.32 15.28
N GLN A 280 -8.66 27.80 14.11
CA GLN A 280 -9.30 26.50 13.98
C GLN A 280 -8.60 25.54 14.94
N SER A 281 -9.29 25.11 16.00
CA SER A 281 -8.74 24.09 16.88
C SER A 281 -8.66 22.82 16.05
N LEU A 282 -7.44 22.50 15.66
CA LEU A 282 -7.10 21.47 14.69
C LEU A 282 -7.58 20.11 15.22
N THR A 283 -8.28 19.35 14.38
CA THR A 283 -8.76 17.96 14.59
C THR A 283 -7.86 17.15 15.51
N ALA A 284 -8.36 16.75 16.69
CA ALA A 284 -7.63 15.98 17.69
C ALA A 284 -7.47 14.47 17.34
N VAL A 285 -8.08 14.02 16.23
CA VAL A 285 -8.17 12.62 15.76
C VAL A 285 -6.79 11.96 15.56
N THR A 286 -5.74 12.73 15.27
CA THR A 286 -4.38 12.23 15.02
C THR A 286 -3.40 12.45 16.19
N ASN A 287 -3.87 12.93 17.35
CA ASN A 287 -2.97 13.16 18.48
C ASN A 287 -2.62 11.84 19.17
N PRO A 288 -1.33 11.50 19.31
CA PRO A 288 -0.94 10.33 20.07
C PRO A 288 -1.41 10.43 21.53
N LYS A 289 -1.63 9.29 22.17
CA LYS A 289 -2.00 9.20 23.59
C LYS A 289 -0.84 8.64 24.40
N LEU A 290 -0.55 9.26 25.54
CA LEU A 290 0.41 8.73 26.49
C LEU A 290 -0.31 7.86 27.52
N LEU A 291 0.26 6.70 27.83
CA LEU A 291 -0.20 5.80 28.87
C LEU A 291 0.97 5.44 29.80
N LEU A 292 0.65 5.15 31.06
CA LEU A 292 1.61 4.55 31.99
C LEU A 292 1.13 3.14 32.36
N ARG A 293 2.04 2.16 32.34
CA ARG A 293 1.78 0.81 32.84
C ARG A 293 2.67 0.53 34.05
N GLN A 294 2.09 -0.07 35.07
CA GLN A 294 2.81 -0.45 36.27
C GLN A 294 3.60 -1.75 36.01
N GLU A 295 4.92 -1.71 36.18
CA GLU A 295 5.82 -2.85 36.06
C GLU A 295 6.64 -3.02 37.34
N ASP A 296 7.35 -4.16 37.47
CA ASP A 296 8.28 -4.43 38.56
C ASP A 296 9.41 -3.39 38.58
N GLY A 297 9.22 -2.32 39.35
CA GLY A 297 10.19 -1.22 39.50
C GLY A 297 9.65 0.20 39.26
N GLY A 298 8.41 0.36 38.76
CA GLY A 298 7.78 1.68 38.62
C GLY A 298 6.85 1.80 37.41
N TRP A 299 6.48 3.03 37.08
CA TRP A 299 5.63 3.34 35.92
C TRP A 299 6.46 3.38 34.64
N ARG A 300 6.12 2.56 33.63
CA ARG A 300 6.72 2.64 32.29
C ARG A 300 5.78 3.40 31.33
N PRO A 301 6.28 4.41 30.61
CA PRO A 301 5.49 5.12 29.61
C PRO A 301 5.37 4.37 28.28
N TYR A 302 4.17 4.43 27.72
CA TYR A 302 3.82 3.94 26.39
C TYR A 302 3.17 5.06 25.59
N LEU A 303 3.44 5.07 24.28
CA LEU A 303 2.76 5.91 23.30
C LEU A 303 1.79 5.03 22.52
N GLU A 304 0.52 5.37 22.54
CA GLU A 304 -0.47 4.83 21.61
C GLU A 304 -0.34 5.57 20.28
N LEU A 305 -0.03 4.83 19.23
CA LEU A 305 0.13 5.34 17.88
C LEU A 305 -1.23 5.74 17.31
N PRO A 306 -1.39 6.98 16.83
CA PRO A 306 -2.62 7.42 16.19
C PRO A 306 -2.77 6.77 14.81
N ASP A 307 -4.01 6.64 14.34
CA ASP A 307 -4.26 6.29 12.94
C ASP A 307 -4.03 7.52 12.05
N LEU A 308 -3.05 7.40 11.15
CA LEU A 308 -2.68 8.47 10.20
C LEU A 308 -3.34 8.31 8.83
N THR A 309 -4.18 7.30 8.64
CA THR A 309 -4.94 7.07 7.40
C THR A 309 -5.79 8.27 6.99
N PRO A 310 -6.45 9.03 7.91
CA PRO A 310 -7.19 10.23 7.55
C PRO A 310 -6.35 11.32 6.86
N LEU A 311 -5.03 11.37 7.10
CA LEU A 311 -4.14 12.34 6.45
C LEU A 311 -3.93 12.04 4.96
N GLN A 312 -4.31 10.86 4.46
CA GLN A 312 -4.23 10.52 3.04
C GLN A 312 -5.20 11.35 2.19
N ALA A 313 -6.37 11.69 2.74
CA ALA A 313 -7.36 12.53 2.04
C ALA A 313 -6.85 13.97 1.79
N LEU A 314 -5.91 14.43 2.62
CA LEU A 314 -5.29 15.76 2.48
C LEU A 314 -4.13 15.75 1.49
N GLN A 315 -3.40 14.63 1.39
CA GLN A 315 -2.25 14.49 0.51
C GLN A 315 -2.01 13.02 0.11
N ASN A 316 -2.19 12.72 -1.18
CA ASN A 316 -2.06 11.36 -1.73
C ASN A 316 -0.70 10.69 -1.43
N GLN A 317 0.38 11.47 -1.33
CA GLN A 317 1.73 10.96 -1.05
C GLN A 317 1.86 10.33 0.36
N VAL A 318 1.03 10.74 1.32
CA VAL A 318 1.09 10.27 2.71
C VAL A 318 0.88 8.75 2.77
N GLY A 319 -0.07 8.22 2.00
CA GLY A 319 -0.36 6.78 2.00
C GLY A 319 0.82 5.93 1.50
N GLN A 320 1.53 6.43 0.48
CA GLN A 320 2.72 5.77 -0.07
C GLN A 320 3.88 5.80 0.92
N ASP A 321 4.11 6.96 1.55
CA ASP A 321 5.21 7.16 2.49
C ASP A 321 5.01 6.36 3.79
N LEU A 322 3.78 6.30 4.34
CA LEU A 322 3.45 5.50 5.51
C LEU A 322 3.67 3.99 5.26
N ARG A 323 3.44 3.51 4.03
CA ARG A 323 3.66 2.10 3.63
C ARG A 323 5.13 1.74 3.47
N ASN A 324 5.94 2.67 2.96
CA ASN A 324 7.27 2.38 2.45
C ASN A 324 8.41 2.88 3.34
N LEU A 325 8.16 3.87 4.20
CA LEU A 325 9.18 4.51 5.03
C LEU A 325 9.08 4.06 6.48
N ARG A 326 10.22 4.11 7.19
CA ARG A 326 10.28 3.74 8.61
C ARG A 326 9.89 4.94 9.46
N PRO A 327 8.97 4.79 10.42
CA PRO A 327 8.65 5.86 11.34
C PRO A 327 9.63 5.86 12.52
N LYS A 328 10.18 7.03 12.80
CA LYS A 328 10.94 7.36 13.99
C LYS A 328 10.00 7.98 15.02
N VAL A 329 9.97 7.39 16.20
CA VAL A 329 9.21 7.90 17.36
C VAL A 329 10.18 8.56 18.33
N GLU A 330 9.90 9.80 18.71
CA GLU A 330 10.71 10.51 19.70
C GLU A 330 10.51 9.86 21.09
N GLY A 331 11.59 9.75 21.88
CA GLY A 331 11.61 8.94 23.10
C GLY A 331 11.97 7.46 22.91
N ARG A 332 12.15 6.99 21.67
CA ARG A 332 12.57 5.62 21.34
C ARG A 332 13.89 5.60 20.57
N ARG A 333 14.78 4.64 20.90
CA ARG A 333 16.11 4.52 20.27
C ARG A 333 16.07 3.95 18.84
N GLN A 334 15.18 3.01 18.57
CA GLN A 334 15.07 2.35 17.28
C GLN A 334 13.77 2.76 16.57
N PRO A 335 13.82 3.10 15.27
CA PRO A 335 12.63 3.37 14.46
C PRO A 335 11.78 2.11 14.33
N LEU A 336 10.47 2.28 14.19
CA LEU A 336 9.56 1.16 14.02
C LEU A 336 9.71 0.54 12.62
N PRO A 337 9.16 -0.67 12.41
CA PRO A 337 9.03 -1.25 11.07
C PRO A 337 8.22 -0.35 10.13
N ARG A 338 8.45 -0.49 8.82
CA ARG A 338 7.66 0.21 7.79
C ARG A 338 6.20 -0.23 7.86
N GLY A 339 5.26 0.64 7.48
CA GLY A 339 3.82 0.33 7.56
C GLY A 339 3.25 0.27 8.99
N LYS A 340 4.06 0.40 10.05
CA LYS A 340 3.59 0.31 11.45
C LYS A 340 2.58 1.39 11.83
N LEU A 341 2.62 2.56 11.17
CA LEU A 341 1.66 3.66 11.38
C LEU A 341 0.33 3.50 10.62
N LEU A 342 0.15 2.41 9.85
CA LEU A 342 -1.13 2.08 9.22
C LEU A 342 -2.06 1.29 10.15
N TYR A 343 -1.57 0.94 11.34
CA TYR A 343 -2.28 0.13 12.31
C TYR A 343 -2.12 0.73 13.70
N PRO A 344 -3.19 0.77 14.52
CA PRO A 344 -3.09 1.20 15.90
C PRO A 344 -2.20 0.25 16.70
N GLY A 345 -1.48 0.80 17.69
CA GLY A 345 -0.66 0.00 18.57
C GLY A 345 0.11 0.84 19.57
N GLU A 346 0.64 0.18 20.60
CA GLU A 346 1.40 0.85 21.66
C GLU A 346 2.89 0.61 21.48
N VAL A 347 3.70 1.63 21.81
CA VAL A 347 5.15 1.54 21.81
C VAL A 347 5.71 2.06 23.13
N ALA A 348 6.55 1.26 23.79
CA ALA A 348 7.25 1.69 25.00
C ALA A 348 8.24 2.82 24.67
N LEU A 349 8.32 3.82 25.56
CA LEU A 349 9.25 4.94 25.49
C LEU A 349 10.39 4.74 26.49
N SER A 350 11.63 4.95 26.04
CA SER A 350 12.83 4.86 26.91
C SER A 350 13.24 6.21 27.48
N THR A 351 12.88 7.29 26.78
CA THR A 351 13.10 8.68 27.18
C THR A 351 11.78 9.42 27.06
N TRP A 352 11.49 10.33 27.98
CA TRP A 352 10.25 11.10 27.92
C TRP A 352 10.26 12.07 26.74
N PRO A 353 9.15 12.18 26.01
CA PRO A 353 9.17 12.91 24.77
C PRO A 353 9.20 14.43 24.94
N ARG A 354 9.96 15.11 24.08
CA ARG A 354 10.10 16.57 24.11
C ARG A 354 9.02 17.25 23.26
N PRO A 355 8.14 18.11 23.84
CA PRO A 355 7.05 18.73 23.08
C PRO A 355 7.51 19.63 21.92
N GLU A 356 8.75 20.09 21.93
CA GLU A 356 9.32 20.95 20.88
C GLU A 356 9.79 20.16 19.64
N ILE A 357 9.86 18.83 19.73
CA ILE A 357 10.29 17.93 18.64
C ILE A 357 9.08 17.13 18.16
N PRO A 358 8.85 16.98 16.84
CA PRO A 358 7.76 16.14 16.34
C PRO A 358 7.87 14.71 16.87
N ILE A 359 6.80 14.25 17.52
CA ILE A 359 6.72 12.92 18.14
C ILE A 359 6.86 11.77 17.14
N ILE A 360 6.41 11.97 15.90
CA ILE A 360 6.47 11.01 14.79
C ILE A 360 7.12 11.69 13.58
N GLN A 361 8.10 11.02 12.98
CA GLN A 361 8.76 11.44 11.73
C GLN A 361 9.03 10.22 10.83
N LEU A 362 8.86 10.34 9.51
CA LEU A 362 9.24 9.31 8.56
C LEU A 362 10.69 9.49 8.11
N GLU A 363 11.50 8.45 8.27
CA GLU A 363 12.87 8.41 7.77
C GLU A 363 12.88 8.54 6.25
N ARG A 364 13.59 9.56 5.74
CA ARG A 364 13.63 9.91 4.30
C ARG A 364 12.28 10.35 3.72
N GLY A 365 11.31 10.70 4.57
CA GLY A 365 10.04 11.30 4.15
C GLY A 365 10.25 12.71 3.61
N SER A 366 9.38 13.12 2.68
CA SER A 366 9.40 14.49 2.16
C SER A 366 9.14 15.51 3.28
N SER A 367 9.67 16.73 3.15
CA SER A 367 9.42 17.81 4.11
C SER A 367 7.93 18.11 4.25
N VAL A 368 7.19 18.09 3.14
CA VAL A 368 5.73 18.30 3.12
C VAL A 368 4.99 17.26 3.97
N VAL A 369 5.28 15.97 3.79
CA VAL A 369 4.64 14.88 4.56
C VAL A 369 5.02 14.95 6.03
N ASN A 370 6.30 15.13 6.34
CA ASN A 370 6.75 15.22 7.74
C ASN A 370 6.23 16.47 8.45
N SER A 371 6.08 17.60 7.77
CA SER A 371 5.45 18.80 8.33
C SER A 371 3.96 18.57 8.60
N LEU A 372 3.24 17.92 7.69
CA LEU A 372 1.83 17.58 7.89
C LEU A 372 1.63 16.65 9.09
N ILE A 373 2.47 15.61 9.23
CA ILE A 373 2.44 14.72 10.40
C ILE A 373 2.77 15.50 11.68
N ALA A 374 3.80 16.36 11.66
CA ALA A 374 4.21 17.14 12.82
C ALA A 374 3.13 18.13 13.30
N GLU A 375 2.41 18.77 12.38
CA GLU A 375 1.32 19.69 12.69
C GLU A 375 0.12 18.95 13.31
N ARG A 376 -0.11 17.69 12.90
CA ARG A 376 -1.31 16.92 13.24
C ARG A 376 -1.11 15.92 14.38
N CYS A 377 0.14 15.60 14.72
CA CYS A 377 0.50 14.69 15.80
C CYS A 377 1.34 15.42 16.83
N SER A 378 0.68 15.98 17.86
CA SER A 378 1.34 16.66 18.96
C SER A 378 1.05 15.98 20.29
N ILE A 379 2.03 15.99 21.19
CA ILE A 379 1.82 15.61 22.60
C ILE A 379 1.39 16.84 23.40
N THR A 380 0.68 16.60 24.49
CA THR A 380 0.36 17.63 25.50
C THR A 380 1.61 18.34 26.01
N GLN A 381 1.46 19.64 26.26
CA GLN A 381 2.56 20.49 26.71
C GLN A 381 2.81 20.32 28.22
N GLY A 382 4.09 20.38 28.61
CA GLY A 382 4.51 20.38 30.01
C GLY A 382 4.12 21.67 30.77
N PRO A 383 4.58 21.86 32.02
CA PRO A 383 5.58 21.05 32.73
C PRO A 383 5.02 19.80 33.42
N TRP A 384 3.69 19.70 33.56
CA TRP A 384 2.99 18.59 34.20
C TRP A 384 2.09 17.84 33.22
N TRP A 385 2.25 16.51 33.19
CA TRP A 385 1.35 15.56 32.54
C TRP A 385 0.60 14.77 33.60
N VAL A 386 -0.71 14.66 33.46
CA VAL A 386 -1.61 14.08 34.47
C VAL A 386 -2.14 12.75 33.95
N PHE A 387 -2.01 11.70 34.74
CA PHE A 387 -2.51 10.37 34.40
C PHE A 387 -3.47 9.88 35.48
N ARG A 388 -4.70 9.51 35.13
CA ARG A 388 -5.65 8.92 36.08
C ARG A 388 -5.38 7.43 36.21
N LYS A 389 -5.21 6.94 37.45
CA LYS A 389 -5.00 5.51 37.71
C LYS A 389 -6.30 4.74 37.50
N GLN A 390 -6.20 3.61 36.81
CA GLN A 390 -7.28 2.63 36.66
C GLN A 390 -6.99 1.40 37.55
N PRO A 391 -8.02 0.59 37.87
CA PRO A 391 -7.86 -0.62 38.69
C PRO A 391 -6.87 -1.64 38.12
N ASP A 392 -6.64 -1.64 36.80
CA ASP A 392 -5.88 -2.66 36.07
C ASP A 392 -4.36 -2.39 36.01
N GLY A 393 -3.83 -1.49 36.84
CA GLY A 393 -2.40 -1.13 36.82
C GLY A 393 -1.99 -0.29 35.60
N ILE A 394 -2.97 0.30 34.90
CA ILE A 394 -2.79 1.25 33.80
C ILE A 394 -3.19 2.64 34.29
N ALA A 395 -2.47 3.68 33.88
CA ALA A 395 -2.89 5.06 34.06
C ALA A 395 -2.99 5.77 32.70
N VAL A 396 -4.14 6.41 32.45
CA VAL A 396 -4.48 7.06 31.17
C VAL A 396 -4.31 8.56 31.32
N GLU A 397 -3.74 9.21 30.31
CA GLU A 397 -3.55 10.66 30.30
C GLU A 397 -4.88 11.42 30.35
N VAL A 398 -4.94 12.42 31.24
CA VAL A 398 -6.02 13.41 31.32
C VAL A 398 -5.57 14.70 30.64
N LYS A 399 -5.87 14.83 29.34
CA LYS A 399 -5.38 15.93 28.50
C LYS A 399 -5.89 17.31 28.95
N SER A 400 -7.08 17.35 29.54
CA SER A 400 -7.68 18.57 30.10
C SER A 400 -6.98 19.08 31.36
N LYS A 401 -6.14 18.26 31.99
CA LYS A 401 -5.49 18.52 33.29
C LYS A 401 -6.48 18.80 34.43
N VAL A 402 -7.70 18.29 34.28
CA VAL A 402 -8.76 18.35 35.27
C VAL A 402 -8.64 17.17 36.23
N VAL A 403 -8.69 17.41 37.54
CA VAL A 403 -8.66 16.37 38.58
C VAL A 403 -9.92 16.40 39.44
N ARG A 404 -10.36 15.23 39.91
CA ARG A 404 -11.57 15.08 40.72
C ARG A 404 -11.26 14.61 42.15
N PRO A 405 -12.06 15.05 43.14
CA PRO A 405 -12.04 14.48 44.49
C PRO A 405 -12.23 12.95 44.48
N GLY A 406 -11.57 12.24 45.41
CA GLY A 406 -11.72 10.79 45.61
C GLY A 406 -11.03 9.89 44.58
N HIS A 407 -10.27 10.45 43.63
CA HIS A 407 -9.54 9.69 42.61
C HIS A 407 -8.02 9.74 42.79
N GLU A 408 -7.34 8.72 42.28
CA GLU A 408 -5.88 8.62 42.30
C GLU A 408 -5.28 8.96 40.93
N TYR A 409 -4.22 9.77 40.96
CA TYR A 409 -3.50 10.23 39.78
C TYR A 409 -1.99 9.97 39.90
N CYS A 410 -1.32 9.82 38.76
CA CYS A 410 0.12 9.89 38.63
C CYS A 410 0.48 11.15 37.84
N LEU A 411 1.33 12.01 38.41
CA LEU A 411 1.82 13.22 37.78
C LEU A 411 3.24 12.96 37.29
N ILE A 412 3.50 13.26 36.01
CA ILE A 412 4.85 13.26 35.45
C ILE A 412 5.30 14.71 35.30
N GLY A 413 6.46 15.03 35.88
CA GLY A 413 7.05 16.38 35.89
C GLY A 413 8.38 16.45 35.17
N ARG A 414 8.64 17.54 34.44
CA ARG A 414 9.95 17.84 33.85
C ARG A 414 11.00 18.03 34.94
N LEU A 415 12.20 17.48 34.76
CA LEU A 415 13.30 17.64 35.72
C LEU A 415 13.56 19.12 36.04
N GLY A 416 13.60 19.47 37.32
CA GLY A 416 13.80 20.84 37.82
C GLY A 416 12.52 21.59 38.20
N CYS A 417 11.33 21.07 37.89
CA CYS A 417 10.08 21.58 38.44
C CYS A 417 9.92 21.13 39.92
N GLY A 418 9.30 21.98 40.75
CA GLY A 418 8.94 21.61 42.13
C GLY A 418 7.54 20.97 42.15
N PRO A 419 7.27 19.96 42.99
CA PRO A 419 5.95 19.30 43.08
C PRO A 419 4.84 20.31 43.43
N PRO A 420 3.57 20.05 43.05
CA PRO A 420 2.45 20.87 43.51
C PRO A 420 2.43 20.92 45.05
N PRO A 421 2.22 22.10 45.67
CA PRO A 421 2.36 22.27 47.11
C PRO A 421 1.12 21.81 47.88
N VAL A 422 0.67 20.57 47.63
CA VAL A 422 -0.48 19.94 48.30
C VAL A 422 -0.03 18.74 49.15
N PRO A 423 -0.69 18.44 50.28
CA PRO A 423 -0.19 17.48 51.27
C PRO A 423 -0.34 16.00 50.84
N TYR A 424 -1.16 15.70 49.84
CA TYR A 424 -1.49 14.35 49.38
C TYR A 424 -0.73 13.91 48.12
N VAL A 425 0.51 14.42 47.96
CA VAL A 425 1.42 14.08 46.87
C VAL A 425 2.65 13.35 47.41
N ALA A 426 2.97 12.19 46.85
CA ALA A 426 4.11 11.36 47.20
C ALA A 426 5.02 11.11 45.99
N LYS A 427 6.31 10.80 46.21
CA LYS A 427 7.23 10.45 45.11
C LYS A 427 6.96 9.05 44.59
N ALA A 428 7.03 8.87 43.27
CA ALA A 428 6.90 7.59 42.59
C ALA A 428 8.12 7.30 41.71
N SER A 429 8.34 6.02 41.38
CA SER A 429 9.36 5.59 40.42
C SER A 429 8.80 5.58 39.00
N VAL A 430 9.60 6.04 38.04
CA VAL A 430 9.29 6.00 36.61
C VAL A 430 10.46 5.37 35.85
N LEU A 431 10.15 4.45 34.94
CA LEU A 431 11.13 3.67 34.17
C LEU A 431 11.47 4.36 32.84
N THR A 432 11.73 5.67 32.89
CA THR A 432 12.08 6.48 31.72
C THR A 432 13.03 7.62 32.10
N GLU A 433 13.90 8.01 31.18
CA GLU A 433 14.82 9.13 31.38
C GLU A 433 14.13 10.48 31.10
N GLY A 434 14.55 11.55 31.78
CA GLY A 434 14.16 12.93 31.48
C GLY A 434 13.01 13.55 32.30
N VAL A 435 12.36 12.77 33.17
CA VAL A 435 11.24 13.19 34.03
C VAL A 435 11.31 12.51 35.40
N TYR A 436 10.48 12.98 36.35
CA TYR A 436 10.20 12.28 37.61
C TYR A 436 8.69 12.13 37.80
N ALA A 437 8.29 11.14 38.59
CA ALA A 437 6.89 10.83 38.84
C ALA A 437 6.48 11.15 40.29
N LEU A 438 5.22 11.56 40.44
CA LEU A 438 4.56 11.75 41.72
C LEU A 438 3.23 10.99 41.72
N GLU A 439 2.84 10.43 42.85
CA GLU A 439 1.48 9.93 43.07
C GLU A 439 0.67 10.99 43.80
N MET A 440 -0.55 11.23 43.35
CA MET A 440 -1.46 12.19 43.96
C MET A 440 -2.77 11.47 44.29
N LYS A 441 -3.12 11.42 45.57
CA LYS A 441 -4.39 10.83 46.04
C LYS A 441 -5.34 11.95 46.42
N MET A 442 -6.29 12.28 45.54
CA MET A 442 -7.19 13.40 45.76
C MET A 442 -8.15 13.09 46.93
N PRO A 443 -8.24 13.94 47.96
CA PRO A 443 -9.23 13.79 49.03
C PRO A 443 -10.67 13.90 48.50
N ASP A 444 -11.64 13.34 49.22
CA ASP A 444 -13.07 13.44 48.86
C ASP A 444 -13.63 14.87 49.02
N ILE A 445 -13.01 15.70 49.86
CA ILE A 445 -13.37 17.09 50.11
C ILE A 445 -12.10 17.94 49.98
N ILE A 446 -12.15 18.99 49.14
CA ILE A 446 -11.01 19.85 48.83
C ILE A 446 -11.36 21.29 49.21
N GLY A 447 -10.48 21.96 49.95
CA GLY A 447 -10.67 23.35 50.36
C GLY A 447 -10.28 24.35 49.26
N GLU A 448 -10.80 25.58 49.33
CA GLU A 448 -10.50 26.66 48.36
C GLU A 448 -8.99 26.98 48.27
N THR A 449 -8.26 26.86 49.37
CA THR A 449 -6.80 27.05 49.41
C THR A 449 -6.04 25.99 48.61
N GLU A 450 -6.52 24.74 48.63
CA GLU A 450 -5.93 23.62 47.89
C GLU A 450 -6.27 23.70 46.40
N ILE A 451 -7.49 24.14 46.06
CA ILE A 451 -7.88 24.45 44.67
C ILE A 451 -6.98 25.55 44.10
N ALA A 452 -6.71 26.61 44.87
CA ALA A 452 -5.79 27.66 44.47
C ALA A 452 -4.36 27.13 44.27
N GLN A 453 -3.88 26.25 45.14
CA GLN A 453 -2.55 25.61 45.00
C GLN A 453 -2.47 24.71 43.76
N LEU A 454 -3.50 23.92 43.46
CA LEU A 454 -3.55 23.09 42.25
C LEU A 454 -3.58 23.95 40.98
N SER A 455 -4.28 25.09 41.02
CA SER A 455 -4.31 26.03 39.88
C SER A 455 -2.93 26.62 39.56
N THR A 456 -2.06 26.84 40.56
CA THR A 456 -0.67 27.29 40.32
C THR A 456 0.18 26.25 39.55
N ALA A 457 -0.24 24.99 39.54
CA ALA A 457 0.36 23.90 38.77
C ALA A 457 -0.35 23.64 37.43
N ASN A 458 -1.27 24.52 37.00
CA ASN A 458 -2.17 24.35 35.84
C ASN A 458 -3.09 23.13 35.93
N LEU A 459 -3.52 22.77 37.14
CA LEU A 459 -4.52 21.72 37.39
C LEU A 459 -5.84 22.35 37.80
N SER A 460 -6.94 21.95 37.17
CA SER A 460 -8.29 22.42 37.52
C SER A 460 -9.06 21.33 38.28
N VAL A 461 -9.96 21.73 39.19
CA VAL A 461 -10.74 20.80 40.02
C VAL A 461 -12.22 20.91 39.64
N VAL A 462 -12.87 19.80 39.30
CA VAL A 462 -14.33 19.79 39.06
C VAL A 462 -15.06 19.43 40.35
N THR A 463 -15.90 20.35 40.84
CA THR A 463 -16.53 20.23 42.17
C THR A 463 -18.02 19.87 42.16
N ASP A 464 -18.82 20.22 41.13
CA ASP A 464 -20.31 20.14 41.26
C ASP A 464 -21.10 19.56 40.05
N LEU A 465 -20.48 19.41 38.88
CA LEU A 465 -21.12 18.92 37.64
C LEU A 465 -20.30 17.80 37.02
N SER A 466 -20.92 16.67 36.67
CA SER A 466 -20.25 15.62 35.89
C SER A 466 -20.99 15.31 34.61
N VAL A 467 -20.21 15.22 33.52
CA VAL A 467 -20.69 14.87 32.18
C VAL A 467 -19.93 13.60 31.80
N ARG A 468 -20.65 12.55 31.44
CA ARG A 468 -20.05 11.25 31.10
C ARG A 468 -20.76 10.60 29.91
N PRO A 469 -20.05 9.84 29.08
CA PRO A 469 -20.69 8.99 28.07
C PRO A 469 -21.53 7.89 28.74
N VAL A 470 -22.65 7.55 28.12
CA VAL A 470 -23.54 6.44 28.51
C VAL A 470 -24.02 5.68 27.28
N GLY A 471 -24.45 4.42 27.42
CA GLY A 471 -24.89 3.62 26.28
C GLY A 471 -23.76 2.84 25.62
N LEU A 472 -23.61 2.94 24.30
CA LEU A 472 -22.54 2.26 23.55
C LEU A 472 -21.16 2.69 24.07
N ILE A 473 -20.25 1.72 24.16
CA ILE A 473 -18.89 1.97 24.66
C ILE A 473 -18.19 2.91 23.67
N PRO A 474 -17.78 4.13 24.08
CA PRO A 474 -17.05 5.03 23.20
C PRO A 474 -15.71 4.41 22.78
N GLY A 475 -15.21 4.78 21.60
CA GLY A 475 -13.92 4.34 21.09
C GLY A 475 -12.75 4.69 22.02
N ALA A 476 -12.86 5.79 22.77
CA ALA A 476 -12.04 6.06 23.94
C ALA A 476 -12.72 7.08 24.87
N TRP A 477 -12.38 7.03 26.16
CA TRP A 477 -12.84 7.99 27.17
C TRP A 477 -11.70 8.28 28.13
N ASP A 478 -11.33 9.56 28.30
CA ASP A 478 -10.26 9.97 29.23
C ASP A 478 -10.71 9.97 30.71
N GLY A 479 -11.99 9.66 30.96
CA GLY A 479 -12.58 9.61 32.29
C GLY A 479 -13.20 10.93 32.74
N GLU A 480 -12.93 12.05 32.07
CA GLU A 480 -13.12 13.39 32.65
C GLU A 480 -13.65 14.47 31.71
N GLY A 481 -13.16 14.57 30.48
CA GLY A 481 -13.40 15.74 29.63
C GLY A 481 -13.23 15.56 28.13
N ALA A 482 -12.76 14.40 27.65
CA ALA A 482 -12.62 14.10 26.24
C ALA A 482 -13.07 12.67 25.91
N VAL A 483 -14.00 12.56 24.97
CA VAL A 483 -14.57 11.29 24.50
C VAL A 483 -14.43 11.16 22.99
N ASP A 484 -14.09 9.95 22.55
CA ASP A 484 -13.97 9.59 21.14
C ASP A 484 -15.10 8.61 20.77
N TRP A 485 -15.90 8.92 19.75
CA TRP A 485 -16.90 8.03 19.17
C TRP A 485 -16.59 7.75 17.69
N LEU A 486 -17.14 6.66 17.16
CA LEU A 486 -17.07 6.40 15.72
C LEU A 486 -18.19 7.15 15.00
N ALA A 487 -17.90 7.64 13.80
CA ALA A 487 -18.89 8.29 12.96
C ALA A 487 -20.04 7.32 12.63
N GLY A 488 -21.27 7.79 12.89
CA GLY A 488 -22.50 7.02 12.77
C GLY A 488 -23.00 6.37 14.08
N GLU A 489 -22.27 6.50 15.19
CA GLU A 489 -22.76 6.15 16.53
C GLU A 489 -23.41 7.37 17.21
N PRO A 490 -24.57 7.22 17.88
CA PRO A 490 -25.16 8.33 18.64
C PRO A 490 -24.32 8.64 19.89
N ALA A 491 -23.89 9.89 20.04
CA ALA A 491 -23.13 10.35 21.20
C ALA A 491 -24.08 10.57 22.39
N LEU A 492 -24.25 9.53 23.21
CA LEU A 492 -25.12 9.52 24.38
C LEU A 492 -24.38 10.02 25.63
N LEU A 493 -24.91 11.07 26.25
CA LEU A 493 -24.32 11.74 27.41
C LEU A 493 -25.26 11.72 28.61
N ALA A 494 -24.69 11.50 29.79
CA ALA A 494 -25.35 11.71 31.06
C ALA A 494 -24.71 12.89 31.79
N VAL A 495 -25.56 13.82 32.24
CA VAL A 495 -25.20 14.96 33.07
C VAL A 495 -25.74 14.71 34.47
N ARG A 496 -24.86 14.73 35.48
CA ARG A 496 -25.21 14.58 36.89
C ARG A 496 -24.81 15.83 37.66
N SER A 497 -25.70 16.27 38.54
CA SER A 497 -25.53 17.46 39.39
C SER A 497 -25.66 17.07 40.86
N SER A 498 -24.83 17.67 41.72
CA SER A 498 -24.99 17.59 43.18
C SER A 498 -26.01 18.61 43.72
N ARG A 499 -26.51 19.53 42.88
CA ARG A 499 -27.42 20.62 43.23
C ARG A 499 -28.80 20.44 42.57
N ALA A 500 -29.86 20.87 43.26
CA ALA A 500 -31.21 20.91 42.68
C ALA A 500 -31.24 21.82 41.44
N THR A 501 -31.66 21.27 40.30
CA THR A 501 -31.62 21.91 38.98
C THR A 501 -32.92 21.61 38.23
N GLU A 502 -33.46 22.59 37.51
CA GLU A 502 -34.72 22.45 36.74
C GLU A 502 -34.49 22.43 35.22
N MET A 503 -33.41 23.06 34.71
CA MET A 503 -33.10 23.14 33.28
C MET A 503 -31.60 22.98 32.98
N CYS A 504 -31.30 22.40 31.83
CA CYS A 504 -29.94 22.22 31.31
C CYS A 504 -29.85 22.80 29.89
N ALA A 505 -28.94 23.76 29.66
CA ALA A 505 -28.64 24.27 28.34
C ALA A 505 -27.40 23.58 27.77
N VAL A 506 -27.49 23.09 26.54
CA VAL A 506 -26.41 22.41 25.80
C VAL A 506 -26.04 23.25 24.57
N THR A 507 -24.76 23.54 24.40
CA THR A 507 -24.22 24.27 23.24
C THR A 507 -23.16 23.43 22.55
N VAL A 508 -23.27 23.25 21.24
CA VAL A 508 -22.26 22.55 20.42
C VAL A 508 -21.53 23.60 19.56
N ASP A 509 -20.20 23.64 19.63
CA ASP A 509 -19.32 24.53 18.85
C ASP A 509 -19.69 26.03 18.93
N GLY A 510 -20.18 26.47 20.09
CA GLY A 510 -20.64 27.85 20.29
C GLY A 510 -21.91 28.21 19.51
N GLY A 511 -22.66 27.21 19.04
CA GLY A 511 -23.98 27.35 18.43
C GLY A 511 -25.06 27.83 19.40
N LEU A 512 -26.31 27.85 18.94
CA LEU A 512 -27.45 28.25 19.77
C LEU A 512 -27.67 27.23 20.90
N PRO A 513 -27.90 27.69 22.15
CA PRO A 513 -28.15 26.80 23.27
C PRO A 513 -29.49 26.06 23.09
N ILE A 514 -29.44 24.73 23.18
CA ILE A 514 -30.61 23.86 23.23
C ILE A 514 -30.94 23.64 24.70
N VAL A 515 -32.13 24.04 25.13
CA VAL A 515 -32.57 23.90 26.52
C VAL A 515 -33.34 22.60 26.68
N LEU A 516 -32.88 21.76 27.62
CA LEU A 516 -33.47 20.49 28.00
C LEU A 516 -34.07 20.61 29.40
N GLU A 517 -35.28 20.08 29.58
CA GLU A 517 -35.93 20.01 30.89
C GLU A 517 -35.26 18.95 31.77
N TRP A 518 -34.94 19.30 33.01
CA TRP A 518 -34.38 18.34 33.96
C TRP A 518 -35.50 17.47 34.55
N PRO A 519 -35.39 16.13 34.53
CA PRO A 519 -36.44 15.26 35.05
C PRO A 519 -36.62 15.45 36.56
N ALA A 520 -37.85 15.72 37.00
CA ALA A 520 -38.18 15.90 38.41
C ALA A 520 -37.71 14.70 39.27
N ASN A 521 -37.08 14.99 40.41
CA ASN A 521 -36.57 14.02 41.38
C ASN A 521 -35.52 13.01 40.84
N LYS A 522 -34.86 13.29 39.70
CA LYS A 522 -33.73 12.47 39.22
C LYS A 522 -32.39 13.18 39.44
N PRO A 523 -31.34 12.44 39.85
CA PRO A 523 -30.00 13.01 40.05
C PRO A 523 -29.25 13.25 38.74
N GLU A 524 -29.74 12.76 37.60
CA GLU A 524 -29.10 12.86 36.29
C GLU A 524 -30.09 13.05 35.13
N LEU A 525 -29.64 13.74 34.09
CA LEU A 525 -30.27 13.91 32.77
C LEU A 525 -29.47 13.14 31.72
N ILE A 526 -30.13 12.39 30.84
CA ILE A 526 -29.50 11.66 29.74
C ILE A 526 -30.06 12.17 28.41
N PHE A 527 -29.19 12.46 27.44
CA PHE A 527 -29.56 12.89 26.09
C PHE A 527 -28.59 12.35 25.04
N ALA A 528 -29.00 12.35 23.77
CA ALA A 528 -28.16 11.97 22.63
C ALA A 528 -27.86 13.18 21.75
N LEU A 529 -26.64 13.25 21.25
CA LEU A 529 -26.24 14.12 20.14
C LEU A 529 -26.12 13.26 18.89
N GLU A 530 -27.00 13.51 17.92
CA GLU A 530 -27.04 12.80 16.63
C GLU A 530 -26.36 13.66 15.55
N ASP A 531 -25.88 13.02 14.49
CA ASP A 531 -25.32 13.66 13.28
C ASP A 531 -24.10 14.58 13.49
N LEU A 532 -23.27 14.30 14.50
CA LEU A 532 -21.98 14.98 14.65
C LEU A 532 -21.03 14.58 13.50
N THR A 533 -20.45 15.58 12.82
CA THR A 533 -19.53 15.36 11.70
C THR A 533 -18.18 14.81 12.16
N VAL A 534 -17.43 14.12 11.28
CA VAL A 534 -16.05 13.69 11.59
C VAL A 534 -15.20 14.91 11.95
N GLY A 535 -14.64 14.93 13.16
CA GLY A 535 -13.94 16.10 13.71
C GLY A 535 -14.05 16.20 15.23
N THR A 536 -13.53 17.28 15.80
CA THR A 536 -13.63 17.58 17.23
C THR A 536 -14.66 18.67 17.46
N HIS A 537 -15.61 18.42 18.34
CA HIS A 537 -16.71 19.28 18.74
C HIS A 537 -16.56 19.68 20.22
N ASP A 538 -16.78 20.95 20.55
CA ASP A 538 -16.84 21.42 21.94
C ASP A 538 -18.29 21.49 22.41
N VAL A 539 -18.63 20.67 23.40
CA VAL A 539 -19.98 20.61 23.98
C VAL A 539 -19.97 21.30 25.33
N GLY A 540 -20.49 22.52 25.37
CA GLY A 540 -20.77 23.27 26.59
C GLY A 540 -22.09 22.85 27.21
N ILE A 541 -22.09 22.68 28.53
CA ILE A 541 -23.26 22.36 29.37
C ILE A 541 -23.38 23.42 30.45
N ALA A 542 -24.55 24.02 30.59
CA ALA A 542 -24.85 25.03 31.59
C ALA A 542 -26.13 24.68 32.34
N LEU A 543 -26.06 24.62 33.68
CA LEU A 543 -27.22 24.40 34.54
C LEU A 543 -27.90 25.74 34.87
N LEU A 544 -29.22 25.79 34.71
CA LEU A 544 -30.03 26.99 34.92
C LEU A 544 -31.02 26.78 36.08
N ASN A 545 -31.13 27.79 36.96
CA ASN A 545 -32.16 27.88 37.99
C ASN A 545 -33.15 29.02 37.69
N THR A 546 -34.42 28.77 37.99
CA THR A 546 -35.57 29.64 37.70
C THR A 546 -35.57 30.95 38.48
N ASP A 547 -34.94 31.02 39.66
CA ASP A 547 -35.06 32.19 40.53
C ASP A 547 -34.19 33.41 40.17
N MET A 548 -33.15 33.27 39.32
CA MET A 548 -32.26 34.42 39.00
C MET A 548 -31.64 34.43 37.60
N GLY A 549 -32.03 33.56 36.64
CA GLY A 549 -31.51 33.61 35.25
C GLY A 549 -29.97 33.58 35.10
N ALA A 550 -29.25 33.33 36.18
CA ALA A 550 -27.81 33.32 36.27
C ALA A 550 -27.33 31.89 36.11
N THR A 551 -26.37 31.66 35.21
CA THR A 551 -25.64 30.39 35.11
C THR A 551 -25.03 30.04 36.46
N VAL A 552 -25.52 28.98 37.09
CA VAL A 552 -25.06 28.57 38.43
C VAL A 552 -23.79 27.72 38.33
N THR A 553 -23.68 26.90 37.29
CA THR A 553 -22.53 26.00 37.06
C THR A 553 -22.48 25.62 35.58
N SER A 554 -21.27 25.58 35.00
CA SER A 554 -21.03 25.13 33.63
C SER A 554 -19.95 24.07 33.57
N GLY A 555 -20.07 23.16 32.61
CA GLY A 555 -19.05 22.17 32.25
C GLY A 555 -18.88 22.17 30.74
N SER A 556 -17.75 21.67 30.26
CA SER A 556 -17.56 21.42 28.84
C SER A 556 -17.00 20.01 28.63
N LEU A 557 -17.30 19.45 27.48
CA LEU A 557 -16.85 18.14 27.05
C LEU A 557 -16.39 18.24 25.59
N ALA A 558 -15.14 17.85 25.34
CA ALA A 558 -14.65 17.68 23.98
C ALA A 558 -15.11 16.32 23.44
N ILE A 559 -15.82 16.33 22.31
CA ILE A 559 -16.27 15.12 21.61
C ILE A 559 -15.50 15.01 20.30
N THR A 560 -14.81 13.90 20.08
CA THR A 560 -14.15 13.61 18.81
C THR A 560 -14.90 12.50 18.07
N ILE A 561 -15.35 12.78 16.84
CA ILE A 561 -15.95 11.79 15.96
C ILE A 561 -14.89 11.30 14.98
N CYS A 562 -14.56 10.01 15.07
CA CYS A 562 -13.54 9.35 14.28
C CYS A 562 -14.15 8.70 13.02
N ASP A 563 -13.42 8.76 11.91
CA ASP A 563 -13.76 8.01 10.70
C ASP A 563 -13.61 6.49 11.02
N PRO A 564 -14.61 5.62 10.73
CA PRO A 564 -14.54 4.18 10.99
C PRO A 564 -13.46 3.42 10.19
N HIS A 565 -12.67 4.08 9.35
CA HIS A 565 -11.63 3.41 8.56
C HIS A 565 -10.35 3.11 9.35
N THR A 566 -10.26 1.88 9.87
CA THR A 566 -9.01 1.10 9.89
C THR A 566 -9.35 -0.38 10.10
N ASN A 567 -9.27 -1.21 9.06
CA ASN A 567 -9.08 -2.68 9.19
C ASN A 567 -9.87 -3.37 10.33
N TRP A 568 -11.16 -3.07 10.47
CA TRP A 568 -12.05 -3.70 11.47
C TRP A 568 -12.50 -5.10 11.04
N ASP A 569 -11.58 -5.90 10.49
CA ASP A 569 -11.60 -7.34 10.76
C ASP A 569 -11.28 -7.63 12.25
N GLY A 570 -10.89 -6.60 13.02
CA GLY A 570 -10.58 -6.67 14.46
C GLY A 570 -11.76 -6.81 15.44
N THR A 571 -12.98 -7.20 15.01
CA THR A 571 -14.03 -7.67 15.95
C THR A 571 -14.26 -9.17 15.93
N THR A 572 -13.42 -9.94 15.25
CA THR A 572 -13.29 -11.36 15.60
C THR A 572 -12.44 -11.51 16.86
N GLU A 573 -12.98 -12.25 17.83
CA GLU A 573 -12.26 -12.83 18.96
C GLU A 573 -10.85 -13.26 18.55
N GLY A 574 -9.80 -12.53 18.97
CA GLY A 574 -8.42 -12.89 18.61
C GLY A 574 -7.43 -11.78 18.26
N SER A 575 -7.34 -10.68 19.01
CA SER A 575 -6.44 -9.55 18.74
C SER A 575 -4.97 -9.75 19.17
N GLY A 576 -4.60 -10.93 19.68
CA GLY A 576 -3.27 -11.22 20.20
C GLY A 576 -2.20 -11.51 19.15
N ILE A 577 -2.55 -11.65 17.88
CA ILE A 577 -1.56 -11.88 16.80
C ILE A 577 -1.66 -10.77 15.74
N ARG A 578 -0.51 -10.28 15.28
CA ARG A 578 -0.41 -9.24 14.25
C ARG A 578 0.63 -9.63 13.21
N LEU A 579 0.26 -9.59 11.94
CA LEU A 579 1.15 -9.86 10.81
C LEU A 579 1.56 -8.54 10.14
N PHE A 580 2.86 -8.35 9.96
CA PHE A 580 3.46 -7.19 9.31
C PHE A 580 4.18 -7.62 8.04
N ALA A 581 4.04 -6.82 6.99
CA ALA A 581 4.75 -6.99 5.74
C ALA A 581 5.48 -5.69 5.36
N THR A 582 6.64 -5.83 4.73
CA THR A 582 7.36 -4.72 4.11
C THR A 582 7.70 -5.10 2.67
N PRO A 583 7.19 -4.40 1.64
CA PRO A 583 6.17 -3.35 1.72
C PRO A 583 4.86 -3.87 2.34
N ALA A 584 4.00 -2.97 2.82
CA ALA A 584 2.75 -3.34 3.54
C ALA A 584 1.82 -4.28 2.76
N ARG A 585 1.94 -4.29 1.43
CA ARG A 585 1.27 -5.22 0.51
C ARG A 585 2.29 -5.70 -0.51
N PRO A 586 3.06 -6.73 -0.18
CA PRO A 586 4.03 -7.24 -1.11
C PRO A 586 3.32 -8.01 -2.22
N LYS A 587 3.91 -7.98 -3.41
CA LYS A 587 3.49 -8.87 -4.48
C LYS A 587 3.87 -10.30 -4.12
N LEU A 588 3.13 -11.27 -4.64
CA LEU A 588 3.47 -12.68 -4.49
C LEU A 588 4.91 -12.96 -4.94
N THR A 589 5.39 -12.31 -6.01
CA THR A 589 6.78 -12.44 -6.48
C THR A 589 7.78 -11.81 -5.52
N GLU A 590 7.46 -10.63 -4.97
CA GLU A 590 8.33 -9.95 -4.00
C GLU A 590 8.49 -10.77 -2.70
N LEU A 591 7.45 -11.49 -2.31
CA LEU A 591 7.43 -12.36 -1.14
C LEU A 591 8.47 -13.49 -1.24
N TRP A 592 8.68 -14.05 -2.43
CA TRP A 592 9.61 -15.15 -2.66
C TRP A 592 10.97 -14.73 -3.21
N ASP A 593 11.06 -13.59 -3.90
CA ASP A 593 12.35 -13.07 -4.41
C ASP A 593 13.18 -12.35 -3.32
N GLY A 594 12.71 -12.35 -2.08
CA GLY A 594 13.35 -11.66 -0.94
C GLY A 594 13.25 -10.12 -1.01
N ARG A 595 12.40 -9.58 -1.89
CA ARG A 595 12.12 -8.14 -1.95
C ARG A 595 11.13 -7.69 -0.87
N ALA A 596 10.39 -8.63 -0.30
CA ALA A 596 9.49 -8.40 0.81
C ALA A 596 9.89 -9.17 2.08
N SER A 597 9.69 -8.55 3.24
CA SER A 597 9.86 -9.20 4.54
C SER A 597 8.53 -9.33 5.27
N LEU A 598 8.36 -10.43 6.03
CA LEU A 598 7.23 -10.63 6.93
C LEU A 598 7.71 -10.80 8.37
N SER A 599 7.03 -10.14 9.31
CA SER A 599 7.15 -10.41 10.75
C SER A 599 5.79 -10.61 11.38
N ILE A 600 5.71 -11.43 12.41
CA ILE A 600 4.47 -11.69 13.13
C ILE A 600 4.72 -11.43 14.62
N ASP A 601 3.97 -10.50 15.17
CA ASP A 601 4.00 -10.14 16.58
C ASP A 601 2.88 -10.85 17.34
N GLY A 602 3.15 -11.14 18.61
CA GLY A 602 2.22 -11.79 19.51
C GLY A 602 2.94 -12.22 20.80
N PRO A 603 2.22 -12.84 21.75
CA PRO A 603 2.79 -13.12 23.07
C PRO A 603 4.06 -13.97 22.97
N PRO A 604 5.15 -13.56 23.66
CA PRO A 604 6.44 -14.21 23.51
C PRO A 604 6.38 -15.69 23.91
N ASN A 605 7.12 -16.54 23.18
CA ASN A 605 7.20 -17.99 23.36
C ASN A 605 5.88 -18.76 23.13
N THR A 606 4.93 -18.16 22.41
CA THR A 606 3.66 -18.82 22.05
C THR A 606 3.78 -19.53 20.72
N LYS A 607 3.36 -20.80 20.65
CA LYS A 607 3.28 -21.55 19.39
C LYS A 607 2.01 -21.17 18.63
N ALA A 608 2.15 -20.80 17.36
CA ALA A 608 1.06 -20.51 16.43
C ALA A 608 1.16 -21.38 15.16
N GLU A 609 0.05 -21.54 14.45
CA GLU A 609 0.00 -22.20 13.15
C GLU A 609 0.08 -21.14 12.05
N LEU A 610 1.04 -21.29 11.14
CA LEU A 610 1.23 -20.50 9.94
C LEU A 610 0.81 -21.34 8.72
N LEU A 611 -0.10 -20.81 7.90
CA LEU A 611 -0.61 -21.43 6.69
C LEU A 611 -0.31 -20.53 5.49
N ILE A 612 0.31 -21.11 4.46
CA ILE A 612 0.57 -20.47 3.18
C ILE A 612 -0.29 -21.17 2.11
N VAL A 613 -1.13 -20.42 1.40
CA VAL A 613 -2.02 -20.92 0.35
C VAL A 613 -1.76 -20.19 -0.96
N LEU A 614 -1.40 -20.92 -2.02
CA LEU A 614 -1.37 -20.41 -3.38
C LEU A 614 -2.72 -20.62 -4.05
N ARG A 615 -3.26 -19.59 -4.69
CA ARG A 615 -4.57 -19.62 -5.33
C ARG A 615 -4.50 -19.22 -6.80
N ASP A 616 -5.40 -19.78 -7.61
CA ASP A 616 -5.64 -19.35 -8.99
C ASP A 616 -6.43 -18.04 -9.07
N ASP A 617 -6.75 -17.61 -10.29
CA ASP A 617 -7.55 -16.41 -10.60
C ASP A 617 -8.99 -16.48 -10.05
N ALA A 618 -9.57 -17.68 -10.05
CA ALA A 618 -10.89 -17.96 -9.50
C ALA A 618 -10.89 -18.10 -7.96
N GLY A 619 -9.73 -18.00 -7.32
CA GLY A 619 -9.56 -18.09 -5.87
C GLY A 619 -9.50 -19.53 -5.32
N ASN A 620 -9.45 -20.55 -6.17
CA ASN A 620 -9.28 -21.94 -5.77
C ASN A 620 -7.86 -22.18 -5.26
N ALA A 621 -7.71 -22.99 -4.22
CA ALA A 621 -6.39 -23.33 -3.68
C ALA A 621 -5.66 -24.33 -4.59
N LEU A 622 -4.53 -23.91 -5.16
CA LEU A 622 -3.63 -24.74 -5.97
C LEU A 622 -2.68 -25.55 -5.08
N ALA A 623 -2.13 -24.91 -4.03
CA ALA A 623 -1.23 -25.56 -3.08
C ALA A 623 -1.31 -24.91 -1.69
N GLN A 624 -0.96 -25.70 -0.67
CA GLN A 624 -0.99 -25.29 0.73
C GLN A 624 0.20 -25.86 1.49
N ALA A 625 0.78 -25.07 2.39
CA ALA A 625 1.85 -25.44 3.33
C ALA A 625 1.53 -24.98 4.75
N HIS A 626 1.75 -25.86 5.73
CA HIS A 626 1.47 -25.63 7.15
C HIS A 626 2.76 -25.67 7.96
N HIS A 627 2.90 -24.72 8.88
CA HIS A 627 4.06 -24.57 9.75
C HIS A 627 3.66 -24.27 11.18
N SER A 628 4.40 -24.81 12.14
CA SER A 628 4.32 -24.37 13.53
C SER A 628 5.45 -23.39 13.80
N ILE A 629 5.09 -22.16 14.16
CA ILE A 629 6.03 -21.06 14.44
C ILE A 629 5.95 -20.65 15.91
N SER A 630 7.00 -20.01 16.43
CA SER A 630 6.98 -19.36 17.74
C SER A 630 6.87 -17.86 17.56
N LEU A 631 6.02 -17.22 18.37
CA LEU A 631 5.85 -15.77 18.40
C LEU A 631 6.84 -15.13 19.40
N PRO A 632 7.38 -13.93 19.12
CA PRO A 632 7.31 -13.22 17.84
C PRO A 632 8.16 -13.90 16.75
N PHE A 633 7.68 -13.85 15.51
CA PHE A 633 8.34 -14.39 14.32
C PHE A 633 9.00 -13.25 13.52
N SER A 634 10.31 -13.36 13.28
CA SER A 634 11.11 -12.27 12.69
C SER A 634 11.26 -12.37 11.17
N ASP A 635 11.61 -11.24 10.54
CA ASP A 635 11.91 -11.14 9.11
C ASP A 635 12.96 -12.17 8.64
N MET A 636 14.06 -12.36 9.39
CA MET A 636 15.07 -13.38 9.04
C MET A 636 14.54 -14.82 9.17
N ALA A 637 13.56 -15.06 10.06
CA ALA A 637 12.94 -16.38 10.17
C ALA A 637 12.00 -16.63 8.99
N TRP A 638 11.31 -15.59 8.52
CA TRP A 638 10.52 -15.63 7.29
C TRP A 638 11.38 -15.95 6.08
N GLU A 639 12.47 -15.22 5.84
CA GLU A 639 13.37 -15.42 4.70
C GLU A 639 13.82 -16.89 4.58
N ARG A 640 14.25 -17.49 5.70
CA ARG A 640 14.66 -18.90 5.72
C ARG A 640 13.51 -19.87 5.45
N LEU A 641 12.31 -19.59 5.95
CA LEU A 641 11.13 -20.43 5.75
C LEU A 641 10.66 -20.36 4.29
N ALA A 642 10.59 -19.14 3.74
CA ALA A 642 10.28 -18.86 2.35
C ALA A 642 11.20 -19.64 1.41
N ASP A 643 12.51 -19.52 1.61
CA ASP A 643 13.51 -20.26 0.86
C ASP A 643 13.26 -21.77 0.94
N GLN A 644 13.08 -22.32 2.14
CA GLN A 644 12.84 -23.76 2.30
C GLN A 644 11.57 -24.27 1.60
N GLU A 645 10.48 -23.51 1.67
CA GLU A 645 9.20 -23.89 1.09
C GLU A 645 9.20 -23.82 -0.44
N LEU A 646 9.86 -22.81 -1.02
CA LEU A 646 9.97 -22.67 -2.47
C LEU A 646 10.66 -23.89 -3.11
N HIS A 647 11.63 -24.49 -2.41
CA HIS A 647 12.35 -25.67 -2.88
C HIS A 647 11.53 -26.97 -2.78
N LYS A 648 10.34 -26.95 -2.17
CA LYS A 648 9.45 -28.12 -2.13
C LYS A 648 8.65 -28.23 -3.42
N ARG A 649 8.69 -29.42 -4.04
CA ARG A 649 7.99 -29.74 -5.31
C ARG A 649 6.52 -29.33 -5.38
N LYS A 650 5.79 -29.34 -4.26
CA LYS A 650 4.34 -29.06 -4.23
C LYS A 650 4.02 -27.58 -4.47
N LEU A 651 4.69 -26.66 -3.77
CA LEU A 651 4.50 -25.23 -3.97
C LEU A 651 5.13 -24.78 -5.29
N LEU A 652 6.31 -25.29 -5.62
CA LEU A 652 6.99 -25.02 -6.89
C LEU A 652 6.11 -25.29 -8.12
N ALA A 653 5.40 -26.42 -8.14
CA ALA A 653 4.53 -26.79 -9.26
C ALA A 653 3.32 -25.85 -9.42
N ALA A 654 2.81 -25.30 -8.31
CA ALA A 654 1.65 -24.41 -8.31
C ALA A 654 2.02 -22.93 -8.44
N TYR A 655 3.30 -22.57 -8.22
CA TYR A 655 3.74 -21.18 -8.15
C TYR A 655 3.45 -20.43 -9.45
N GLU A 656 3.91 -20.93 -10.60
CA GLU A 656 3.79 -20.24 -11.89
C GLU A 656 2.33 -19.96 -12.30
N GLU A 657 1.41 -20.85 -11.91
CA GLU A 657 -0.03 -20.74 -12.16
C GLU A 657 -0.77 -19.89 -11.12
N ALA A 658 -0.16 -19.64 -9.95
CA ALA A 658 -0.81 -18.90 -8.87
C ALA A 658 -0.90 -17.39 -9.16
N GLU A 659 -2.09 -16.82 -8.95
CA GLU A 659 -2.35 -15.38 -9.04
C GLU A 659 -2.29 -14.67 -7.69
N SER A 660 -2.47 -15.41 -6.60
CA SER A 660 -2.34 -14.86 -5.24
C SER A 660 -1.78 -15.87 -4.25
N CYS A 661 -1.17 -15.34 -3.20
CA CYS A 661 -0.62 -16.07 -2.07
C CYS A 661 -1.25 -15.52 -0.81
N GLU A 662 -1.94 -16.36 -0.05
CA GLU A 662 -2.49 -16.01 1.26
C GLU A 662 -1.59 -16.58 2.35
N VAL A 663 -1.06 -15.70 3.20
CA VAL A 663 -0.28 -16.05 4.39
C VAL A 663 -1.13 -15.75 5.60
N SER A 664 -1.55 -16.78 6.33
CA SER A 664 -2.37 -16.65 7.53
C SER A 664 -1.71 -17.27 8.74
N VAL A 665 -1.94 -16.69 9.90
CA VAL A 665 -1.52 -17.22 11.19
C VAL A 665 -2.71 -17.30 12.11
N SER A 666 -2.82 -18.42 12.83
CA SER A 666 -3.84 -18.62 13.83
C SER A 666 -3.30 -19.27 15.10
N ARG A 667 -3.89 -18.91 16.24
CA ARG A 667 -3.78 -19.64 17.49
C ARG A 667 -5.05 -19.45 18.29
N SER A 668 -5.74 -20.57 18.56
CA SER A 668 -6.93 -20.58 19.42
C SER A 668 -6.67 -19.87 20.76
N GLY A 669 -7.56 -18.95 21.13
CA GLY A 669 -7.48 -18.17 22.38
C GLY A 669 -6.47 -17.02 22.37
N VAL A 670 -5.68 -16.83 21.31
CA VAL A 670 -4.74 -15.70 21.16
C VAL A 670 -5.13 -14.84 19.98
N GLY A 671 -5.26 -15.41 18.79
CA GLY A 671 -5.67 -14.63 17.63
C GLY A 671 -5.51 -15.23 16.25
N PHE A 672 -5.89 -14.42 15.27
CA PHE A 672 -5.76 -14.70 13.85
C PHE A 672 -5.30 -13.45 13.09
N ALA A 673 -4.44 -13.62 12.08
CA ALA A 673 -4.07 -12.58 11.13
C ALA A 673 -3.86 -13.22 9.75
N SER A 674 -4.24 -12.51 8.67
CA SER A 674 -4.01 -12.96 7.30
C SER A 674 -3.49 -11.82 6.42
N LEU A 675 -2.71 -12.17 5.42
CA LEU A 675 -2.18 -11.29 4.39
C LEU A 675 -2.36 -11.95 3.03
N VAL A 676 -3.01 -11.27 2.10
CA VAL A 676 -3.12 -11.70 0.71
C VAL A 676 -2.14 -10.88 -0.14
N CYS A 677 -1.25 -11.58 -0.81
CA CYS A 677 -0.24 -11.07 -1.71
C CYS A 677 -0.63 -11.44 -3.15
N GLU A 678 -1.00 -10.46 -3.96
CA GLU A 678 -1.32 -10.70 -5.38
C GLU A 678 -0.03 -10.74 -6.21
N ARG A 679 0.00 -11.55 -7.26
CA ARG A 679 1.11 -11.54 -8.24
C ARG A 679 1.15 -10.23 -9.01
N GLY A 680 -0.02 -9.60 -9.19
CA GLY A 680 -0.21 -8.28 -9.77
C GLY A 680 -0.83 -8.32 -11.17
N PHE A 681 -1.46 -7.21 -11.55
CA PHE A 681 -2.15 -7.08 -12.83
C PHE A 681 -1.29 -6.27 -13.81
N HIS A 682 -0.47 -6.95 -14.61
CA HIS A 682 0.47 -6.32 -15.54
C HIS A 682 0.02 -6.41 -17.01
N PRO A 683 0.34 -5.41 -17.85
CA PRO A 683 0.00 -5.44 -19.28
C PRO A 683 0.74 -6.50 -20.08
N LEU A 684 1.99 -6.78 -19.70
CA LEU A 684 2.82 -7.84 -20.25
C LEU A 684 3.20 -8.77 -19.10
N ARG A 685 3.05 -10.09 -19.28
CA ARG A 685 3.47 -11.08 -18.29
C ARG A 685 4.00 -12.33 -18.97
N TRP A 686 5.11 -12.86 -18.46
CA TRP A 686 5.61 -14.16 -18.87
C TRP A 686 5.02 -15.27 -17.99
N VAL A 687 4.67 -16.39 -18.63
CA VAL A 687 4.25 -17.62 -17.95
C VAL A 687 5.15 -18.75 -18.43
N LEU A 688 5.82 -19.42 -17.49
CA LEU A 688 6.63 -20.59 -17.77
C LEU A 688 5.80 -21.86 -17.58
N THR A 689 5.74 -22.68 -18.61
CA THR A 689 5.04 -23.97 -18.59
C THR A 689 6.03 -25.09 -18.86
N LYS A 690 5.84 -26.23 -18.20
CA LYS A 690 6.68 -27.41 -18.40
C LYS A 690 5.99 -28.40 -19.33
N ARG A 691 6.64 -28.74 -20.43
CA ARG A 691 6.17 -29.78 -21.36
C ARG A 691 6.35 -31.16 -20.76
N ARG A 692 5.59 -32.14 -21.28
CA ARG A 692 5.65 -33.55 -20.85
C ARG A 692 7.03 -34.19 -21.02
N ASN A 693 7.86 -33.68 -21.94
CA ASN A 693 9.24 -34.11 -22.16
C ASN A 693 10.24 -33.50 -21.17
N GLY A 694 9.81 -32.60 -20.28
CA GLY A 694 10.65 -31.94 -19.29
C GLY A 694 11.21 -30.59 -19.73
N GLU A 695 11.05 -30.21 -21.01
CA GLU A 695 11.46 -28.90 -21.53
C GLU A 695 10.52 -27.80 -21.01
N HIS A 696 11.06 -26.59 -20.86
CA HIS A 696 10.29 -25.43 -20.46
C HIS A 696 9.90 -24.60 -21.70
N GLU A 697 8.69 -24.03 -21.68
CA GLU A 697 8.24 -23.04 -22.65
C GLU A 697 7.76 -21.79 -21.95
N ALA A 698 8.16 -20.65 -22.47
CA ALA A 698 7.69 -19.34 -22.04
C ALA A 698 6.59 -18.86 -22.97
N ARG A 699 5.45 -18.48 -22.41
CA ARG A 699 4.33 -17.85 -23.12
C ARG A 699 4.18 -16.41 -22.63
N LEU A 700 4.04 -15.48 -23.56
CA LEU A 700 3.72 -14.09 -23.24
C LEU A 700 2.20 -13.92 -23.18
N ILE A 701 1.71 -13.48 -22.03
CA ILE A 701 0.38 -12.88 -21.90
C ILE A 701 0.54 -11.40 -22.25
N ASP A 702 -0.02 -11.02 -23.40
CA ASP A 702 -0.01 -9.64 -23.90
C ASP A 702 -1.42 -9.05 -23.85
N ARG A 703 -1.63 -8.14 -22.89
CA ARG A 703 -2.88 -7.39 -22.70
C ARG A 703 -2.82 -5.99 -23.35
N THR A 704 -1.75 -5.70 -24.11
CA THR A 704 -1.56 -4.47 -24.91
C THR A 704 -2.03 -4.65 -26.35
N ASP A 705 -1.98 -3.58 -27.16
CA ASP A 705 -2.32 -3.54 -28.61
C ASP A 705 -1.54 -4.58 -29.45
N GLY A 706 -0.47 -5.18 -28.92
CA GLY A 706 0.21 -6.38 -29.46
C GLY A 706 0.94 -6.20 -30.79
N ASP A 707 0.63 -5.15 -31.55
CA ASP A 707 1.24 -4.86 -32.86
C ASP A 707 2.67 -4.31 -32.76
N ASP A 708 3.01 -3.66 -31.65
CA ASP A 708 4.35 -3.09 -31.39
C ASP A 708 5.15 -3.89 -30.33
N THR A 709 4.62 -5.00 -29.83
CA THR A 709 5.27 -5.78 -28.77
C THR A 709 6.51 -6.48 -29.32
N GLN A 710 7.68 -6.00 -28.93
CA GLN A 710 8.96 -6.60 -29.26
C GLN A 710 9.35 -7.60 -28.17
N VAL A 711 9.69 -8.82 -28.58
CA VAL A 711 10.28 -9.82 -27.68
C VAL A 711 11.74 -10.05 -28.06
N LEU A 712 12.61 -9.97 -27.06
CA LEU A 712 14.03 -10.25 -27.14
C LEU A 712 14.41 -11.37 -26.15
N LEU A 713 15.14 -12.37 -26.65
CA LEU A 713 15.80 -13.39 -25.85
C LEU A 713 17.27 -13.03 -25.68
N TYR A 714 17.75 -13.00 -24.45
CA TYR A 714 19.16 -12.81 -24.10
C TYR A 714 19.70 -14.14 -23.55
N PRO A 715 20.41 -14.94 -24.36
CA PRO A 715 21.03 -16.17 -23.90
C PRO A 715 22.07 -15.87 -22.82
N VAL A 716 22.31 -16.81 -21.91
CA VAL A 716 23.33 -16.68 -20.85
C VAL A 716 24.73 -16.50 -21.44
N GLU A 717 25.00 -17.14 -22.59
CA GLU A 717 26.28 -17.02 -23.29
C GLU A 717 26.54 -15.60 -23.79
N ALA A 718 25.48 -14.84 -24.10
CA ALA A 718 25.53 -13.50 -24.66
C ALA A 718 24.49 -12.57 -23.99
N PRO A 719 24.63 -12.29 -22.68
CA PRO A 719 23.55 -11.71 -21.86
C PRO A 719 23.21 -10.25 -22.20
N LEU A 720 23.99 -9.61 -23.08
CA LEU A 720 23.79 -8.24 -23.56
C LEU A 720 23.23 -8.15 -24.98
N ILE A 721 23.21 -9.25 -25.73
CA ILE A 721 22.81 -9.29 -27.14
C ILE A 721 21.44 -9.97 -27.22
N GLY A 722 20.42 -9.23 -27.64
CA GLY A 722 19.05 -9.71 -27.72
C GLY A 722 18.74 -10.31 -29.10
N GLU A 723 18.26 -11.54 -29.12
CA GLU A 723 17.73 -12.23 -30.29
C GLU A 723 16.22 -12.02 -30.39
N ARG A 724 15.71 -11.63 -31.56
CA ARG A 724 14.28 -11.32 -31.73
C ARG A 724 13.45 -12.60 -31.83
N CYS A 725 12.42 -12.71 -31.00
CA CYS A 725 11.47 -13.83 -31.02
C CYS A 725 10.08 -13.40 -31.52
N ASP A 726 9.28 -14.37 -31.98
CA ASP A 726 7.87 -14.16 -32.32
C ASP A 726 7.05 -14.15 -31.02
N SER A 727 6.42 -13.01 -30.71
CA SER A 727 5.59 -12.83 -29.51
C SER A 727 4.30 -13.65 -29.53
N ARG A 728 3.88 -14.17 -30.70
CA ARG A 728 2.60 -14.87 -30.89
C ARG A 728 2.65 -16.36 -30.61
N ARG A 729 3.85 -16.91 -30.36
CA ARG A 729 4.06 -18.34 -30.14
C ARG A 729 4.74 -18.56 -28.81
N PRO A 730 4.48 -19.69 -28.14
CA PRO A 730 5.32 -20.14 -27.04
C PRO A 730 6.78 -20.22 -27.51
N ILE A 731 7.68 -19.69 -26.69
CA ILE A 731 9.11 -19.67 -26.94
C ILE A 731 9.72 -20.82 -26.14
N ALA A 732 10.37 -21.75 -26.83
CA ALA A 732 11.11 -22.82 -26.19
C ALA A 732 12.29 -22.23 -25.39
N VAL A 733 12.43 -22.65 -24.13
CA VAL A 733 13.52 -22.20 -23.27
C VAL A 733 14.85 -22.78 -23.78
N PRO A 734 15.89 -21.95 -24.01
CA PRO A 734 17.20 -22.46 -24.35
C PRO A 734 17.71 -23.41 -23.26
N PRO A 735 18.39 -24.51 -23.61
CA PRO A 735 18.87 -25.45 -22.61
C PRO A 735 19.89 -24.85 -21.62
N SER A 736 20.62 -23.81 -22.05
CA SER A 736 21.53 -23.03 -21.21
C SER A 736 20.82 -22.01 -20.31
N GLY A 737 19.50 -21.84 -20.43
CA GLY A 737 18.73 -20.76 -19.80
C GLY A 737 18.88 -19.44 -20.54
N GLY A 738 18.47 -18.34 -19.90
CA GLY A 738 18.51 -17.01 -20.52
C GLY A 738 17.58 -16.02 -19.84
N LEU A 739 17.34 -14.90 -20.51
CA LEU A 739 16.38 -13.90 -20.11
C LEU A 739 15.47 -13.56 -21.29
N LEU A 740 14.16 -13.64 -21.11
CA LEU A 740 13.20 -13.09 -22.08
C LEU A 740 12.76 -11.71 -21.63
N GLN A 741 12.69 -10.77 -22.56
CA GLN A 741 12.17 -9.42 -22.36
C GLN A 741 11.11 -9.13 -23.42
N ALA A 742 9.93 -8.71 -22.98
CA ALA A 742 8.88 -8.14 -23.82
C ALA A 742 8.78 -6.63 -23.55
N THR A 743 8.68 -5.84 -24.61
CA THR A 743 8.51 -4.38 -24.52
C THR A 743 7.39 -3.94 -25.45
N SER A 744 6.45 -3.16 -24.91
CA SER A 744 5.33 -2.56 -25.65
C SER A 744 5.15 -1.11 -25.15
N GLY A 745 5.50 -0.13 -26.00
CA GLY A 745 5.56 1.28 -25.60
C GLY A 745 6.52 1.51 -24.43
N ASN A 746 5.99 2.00 -23.29
CA ASN A 746 6.76 2.22 -22.06
C ASN A 746 6.70 1.03 -21.09
N VAL A 747 5.96 -0.03 -21.42
CA VAL A 747 5.80 -1.20 -20.54
C VAL A 747 6.83 -2.25 -20.93
N THR A 748 7.51 -2.78 -19.93
CA THR A 748 8.50 -3.86 -20.09
C THR A 748 8.22 -4.96 -19.09
N ALA A 749 8.31 -6.21 -19.53
CA ALA A 749 8.26 -7.39 -18.66
C ALA A 749 9.41 -8.32 -19.02
N ALA A 750 10.18 -8.77 -18.03
CA ALA A 750 11.31 -9.65 -18.24
C ALA A 750 11.28 -10.83 -17.27
N ILE A 751 11.66 -12.02 -17.74
CA ILE A 751 11.72 -13.23 -16.93
C ILE A 751 13.04 -13.99 -17.17
N VAL A 752 13.64 -14.49 -16.09
CA VAL A 752 14.79 -15.40 -16.18
C VAL A 752 14.31 -16.80 -16.52
N LEU A 753 14.95 -17.43 -17.48
CA LEU A 753 14.61 -18.78 -17.94
C LEU A 753 15.50 -19.80 -17.24
N PRO A 754 14.92 -20.86 -16.64
CA PRO A 754 15.71 -21.86 -15.94
C PRO A 754 16.52 -22.71 -16.94
N PRO A 755 17.81 -22.98 -16.66
CA PRO A 755 18.60 -23.90 -17.47
C PRO A 755 18.22 -25.37 -17.21
N GLU A 756 18.52 -26.26 -18.16
CA GLU A 756 18.32 -27.69 -17.96
C GLU A 756 19.37 -28.28 -16.99
N PRO A 757 18.95 -28.89 -15.85
CA PRO A 757 19.88 -29.39 -14.84
C PRO A 757 20.87 -30.42 -15.37
N ASN A 758 20.45 -31.25 -16.32
CA ASN A 758 21.30 -32.30 -16.91
C ASN A 758 22.38 -31.72 -17.83
N GLN A 759 22.10 -30.63 -18.55
CA GLN A 759 23.12 -29.97 -19.37
C GLN A 759 24.15 -29.21 -18.51
N LEU A 760 23.70 -28.55 -17.44
CA LEU A 760 24.57 -27.92 -16.44
C LEU A 760 25.59 -28.91 -15.85
N ARG A 761 25.15 -30.15 -15.56
CA ARG A 761 26.04 -31.22 -15.08
C ARG A 761 27.07 -31.67 -16.13
N GLN A 762 26.70 -31.64 -17.41
CA GLN A 762 27.57 -32.05 -18.51
C GLN A 762 28.54 -30.94 -18.95
N ARG A 763 28.18 -29.66 -18.73
CA ARG A 763 28.99 -28.48 -19.08
C ARG A 763 29.06 -27.46 -17.92
N PRO A 764 29.72 -27.81 -16.79
CA PRO A 764 29.78 -26.95 -15.61
C PRO A 764 30.55 -25.63 -15.82
N SER A 765 31.26 -25.47 -16.95
CA SER A 765 32.12 -24.32 -17.26
C SER A 765 31.48 -23.27 -18.18
N ASN A 766 30.17 -23.32 -18.40
CA ASN A 766 29.48 -22.39 -19.31
C ASN A 766 29.27 -21.02 -18.62
N ARG A 767 30.37 -20.31 -18.33
CA ARG A 767 30.33 -18.96 -17.78
C ARG A 767 29.83 -17.97 -18.85
N PRO A 768 29.00 -16.98 -18.49
CA PRO A 768 28.57 -15.96 -19.43
C PRO A 768 29.79 -15.16 -19.90
N VAL A 769 29.92 -14.96 -21.22
CA VAL A 769 31.06 -14.24 -21.80
C VAL A 769 30.59 -12.86 -22.25
N ILE A 770 30.90 -11.85 -21.43
CA ILE A 770 30.59 -10.46 -21.76
C ILE A 770 31.78 -9.84 -22.49
N ARG A 771 31.60 -9.60 -23.79
CA ARG A 771 32.59 -8.90 -24.62
C ARG A 771 32.25 -7.42 -24.67
N TYR A 772 33.29 -6.60 -24.56
CA TYR A 772 33.23 -5.15 -24.76
C TYR A 772 34.36 -4.73 -25.72
N THR A 773 34.11 -3.71 -26.53
CA THR A 773 35.05 -3.26 -27.57
C THR A 773 35.98 -2.16 -27.07
N ASP A 774 35.41 -1.05 -26.60
CA ASP A 774 36.17 0.17 -26.31
C ASP A 774 35.84 0.76 -24.94
N LYS A 775 36.85 1.38 -24.30
CA LYS A 775 36.67 2.14 -23.05
C LYS A 775 35.94 3.46 -23.33
N SER A 776 34.62 3.37 -23.42
CA SER A 776 33.73 4.49 -23.73
C SER A 776 32.59 4.64 -22.71
N LEU A 777 31.98 5.82 -22.69
CA LEU A 777 30.78 6.08 -21.88
C LEU A 777 29.60 5.20 -22.34
N SER A 778 29.46 5.02 -23.66
CA SER A 778 28.39 4.21 -24.24
C SER A 778 28.48 2.75 -23.80
N GLU A 779 29.70 2.18 -23.77
CA GLU A 779 29.93 0.80 -23.34
C GLU A 779 29.63 0.62 -21.84
N MET A 780 30.02 1.57 -20.99
CA MET A 780 29.66 1.57 -19.57
C MET A 780 28.13 1.62 -19.38
N LYS A 781 27.44 2.47 -20.13
CA LYS A 781 25.97 2.54 -20.10
C LYS A 781 25.36 1.21 -20.54
N GLN A 782 25.86 0.59 -21.60
CA GLN A 782 25.36 -0.71 -22.07
C GLN A 782 25.50 -1.80 -21.00
N LEU A 783 26.62 -1.86 -20.27
CA LEU A 783 26.82 -2.78 -19.16
C LEU A 783 25.89 -2.49 -17.97
N ILE A 784 25.71 -1.21 -17.62
CA ILE A 784 24.79 -0.79 -16.55
C ILE A 784 23.35 -1.18 -16.88
N PHE A 785 22.86 -0.85 -18.08
CA PHE A 785 21.49 -1.17 -18.48
C PHE A 785 21.28 -2.65 -18.73
N GLY A 786 22.29 -3.36 -19.23
CA GLY A 786 22.28 -4.83 -19.34
C GLY A 786 22.18 -5.50 -17.96
N HIS A 787 23.02 -5.08 -17.01
CA HIS A 787 22.94 -5.54 -15.63
C HIS A 787 21.58 -5.19 -15.00
N HIS A 788 21.05 -3.99 -15.23
CA HIS A 788 19.73 -3.59 -14.74
C HIS A 788 18.63 -4.51 -15.27
N ARG A 789 18.66 -4.85 -16.57
CA ARG A 789 17.68 -5.74 -17.20
C ARG A 789 17.61 -7.11 -16.51
N TRP A 790 18.75 -7.70 -16.17
CA TRP A 790 18.80 -8.99 -15.46
C TRP A 790 18.43 -8.86 -13.98
N LEU A 791 18.76 -7.73 -13.35
CA LEU A 791 18.46 -7.47 -11.94
C LEU A 791 16.96 -7.27 -11.69
N ASP A 792 16.28 -6.59 -12.62
CA ASP A 792 14.86 -6.22 -12.54
C ASP A 792 13.93 -7.33 -13.06
N ALA A 793 14.48 -8.37 -13.69
CA ALA A 793 13.69 -9.46 -14.24
C ALA A 793 13.06 -10.33 -13.15
N ASP A 794 11.82 -10.77 -13.39
CA ASP A 794 11.15 -11.77 -12.59
C ASP A 794 11.94 -13.09 -12.63
N VAL A 795 12.06 -13.74 -11.48
CA VAL A 795 12.75 -15.03 -11.39
C VAL A 795 11.70 -16.10 -11.08
N PRO A 796 11.63 -17.18 -11.86
CA PRO A 796 10.78 -18.31 -11.52
C PRO A 796 11.29 -18.96 -10.24
N ALA A 797 10.45 -19.77 -9.60
CA ALA A 797 10.80 -20.50 -8.39
C ALA A 797 11.84 -21.64 -8.62
N ASP A 798 12.75 -21.50 -9.59
CA ASP A 798 13.79 -22.47 -9.93
C ASP A 798 15.16 -22.02 -9.36
N PRO A 799 15.81 -22.82 -8.51
CA PRO A 799 17.10 -22.46 -7.91
C PRO A 799 18.22 -22.28 -8.95
N PHE A 800 18.15 -22.96 -10.09
CA PHE A 800 19.12 -22.77 -11.17
C PHE A 800 18.93 -21.44 -11.89
N ALA A 801 17.70 -20.93 -11.99
CA ALA A 801 17.44 -19.59 -12.53
C ALA A 801 18.04 -18.50 -11.63
N HIS A 802 17.89 -18.61 -10.29
CA HIS A 802 18.54 -17.70 -9.34
C HIS A 802 20.07 -17.74 -9.46
N HIS A 803 20.66 -18.93 -9.44
CA HIS A 803 22.11 -19.08 -9.54
C HIS A 803 22.65 -18.49 -10.85
N GLN A 804 21.95 -18.74 -11.96
CA GLN A 804 22.30 -18.22 -13.26
C GLN A 804 22.22 -16.69 -13.33
N ARG A 805 21.16 -16.08 -12.78
CA ARG A 805 21.03 -14.63 -12.71
C ARG A 805 22.21 -14.03 -11.96
N GLU A 806 22.54 -14.54 -10.77
CA GLU A 806 23.68 -14.04 -9.98
C GLU A 806 25.02 -14.20 -10.72
N GLN A 807 25.22 -15.30 -11.45
CA GLN A 807 26.40 -15.48 -12.30
C GLN A 807 26.50 -14.38 -13.38
N VAL A 808 25.40 -14.08 -14.08
CA VAL A 808 25.36 -13.02 -15.10
C VAL A 808 25.61 -11.64 -14.50
N LEU A 809 25.00 -11.32 -13.35
CA LEU A 809 25.19 -10.04 -12.66
C LEU A 809 26.64 -9.84 -12.20
N ASN A 810 27.25 -10.89 -11.66
CA ASN A 810 28.66 -10.87 -11.24
C ASN A 810 29.61 -10.67 -12.43
N GLU A 811 29.41 -11.41 -13.52
CA GLU A 811 30.26 -11.29 -14.72
C GLU A 811 30.05 -9.92 -15.42
N ALA A 812 28.84 -9.36 -15.41
CA ALA A 812 28.58 -8.01 -15.92
C ALA A 812 29.29 -6.94 -15.07
N THR A 813 29.30 -7.11 -13.75
CA THR A 813 30.02 -6.23 -12.82
C THR A 813 31.53 -6.33 -13.03
N THR A 814 32.07 -7.53 -13.14
CA THR A 814 33.49 -7.75 -13.42
C THR A 814 33.89 -7.23 -14.80
N ALA A 815 33.05 -7.36 -15.82
CA ALA A 815 33.29 -6.76 -17.15
C ALA A 815 33.34 -5.23 -17.08
N LEU A 816 32.42 -4.60 -16.34
CA LEU A 816 32.40 -3.14 -16.14
C LEU A 816 33.64 -2.64 -15.41
N VAL A 817 34.04 -3.32 -14.32
CA VAL A 817 35.26 -2.99 -13.59
C VAL A 817 36.46 -3.15 -14.51
N SER A 818 36.57 -4.27 -15.23
CA SER A 818 37.66 -4.56 -16.15
C SER A 818 37.79 -3.53 -17.27
N LEU A 819 36.66 -3.04 -17.81
CA LEU A 819 36.59 -1.95 -18.78
C LEU A 819 37.17 -0.65 -18.20
N ALA A 820 36.84 -0.32 -16.95
CA ALA A 820 37.29 0.91 -16.30
C ALA A 820 38.79 0.86 -15.92
N THR A 821 39.21 -0.24 -15.30
CA THR A 821 40.50 -0.38 -14.59
C THR A 821 41.61 -0.95 -15.46
N GLY A 822 41.28 -1.67 -16.54
CA GLY A 822 42.23 -2.31 -17.45
C GLY A 822 42.61 -3.75 -17.06
N SER A 823 43.40 -4.38 -17.93
CA SER A 823 43.69 -5.83 -17.91
C SER A 823 44.43 -6.32 -16.65
N ARG A 824 45.32 -5.51 -16.06
CA ARG A 824 46.09 -5.93 -14.88
C ARG A 824 45.21 -6.15 -13.65
N TRP A 825 44.23 -5.27 -13.41
CA TRP A 825 43.25 -5.45 -12.35
C TRP A 825 42.33 -6.65 -12.64
N ALA A 826 41.82 -6.73 -13.87
CA ALA A 826 40.96 -7.84 -14.31
C ALA A 826 41.63 -9.22 -14.13
N HIS A 827 42.95 -9.30 -14.28
CA HIS A 827 43.72 -10.52 -14.04
C HIS A 827 43.78 -10.90 -12.57
N LEU A 828 43.97 -9.94 -11.66
CA LEU A 828 43.96 -10.21 -10.21
C LEU A 828 42.58 -10.63 -9.71
N GLU A 829 41.53 -9.95 -10.17
CA GLU A 829 40.17 -10.31 -9.80
C GLU A 829 39.82 -11.73 -10.27
N ARG A 830 40.29 -12.15 -11.45
CA ARG A 830 40.16 -13.52 -11.93
C ARG A 830 40.96 -14.54 -11.11
N LYS A 831 42.15 -14.19 -10.61
CA LYS A 831 42.93 -15.05 -9.71
C LYS A 831 42.25 -15.25 -8.35
N ARG A 832 41.41 -14.30 -7.91
CA ARG A 832 40.65 -14.39 -6.66
C ARG A 832 39.55 -15.45 -6.74
N VAL A 833 38.98 -15.70 -7.92
CA VAL A 833 37.94 -16.72 -8.11
C VAL A 833 38.52 -18.14 -7.89
N PRO A 834 37.99 -18.95 -6.97
CA PRO A 834 38.62 -20.20 -6.57
C PRO A 834 38.66 -21.23 -7.71
N VAL A 835 39.86 -21.61 -8.13
CA VAL A 835 40.13 -22.85 -8.88
C VAL A 835 40.55 -23.90 -7.86
N GLY A 836 39.59 -24.49 -7.15
CA GLY A 836 39.84 -25.52 -6.14
C GLY A 836 40.26 -25.00 -4.74
N THR A 837 40.48 -25.95 -3.82
CA THR A 837 40.65 -25.79 -2.36
C THR A 837 41.96 -25.12 -1.89
N ARG A 838 42.60 -24.28 -2.71
CA ARG A 838 43.78 -23.50 -2.29
C ARG A 838 43.55 -22.00 -2.53
N ARG A 839 43.31 -21.26 -1.45
CA ARG A 839 43.36 -19.79 -1.42
C ARG A 839 44.80 -19.32 -1.73
N PRO A 840 45.02 -18.39 -2.66
CA PRO A 840 46.30 -17.68 -2.76
C PRO A 840 46.36 -16.56 -1.71
N PRO A 841 47.33 -16.57 -0.77
CA PRO A 841 47.39 -15.61 0.34
C PRO A 841 47.78 -14.16 -0.03
N ASP A 842 48.23 -13.86 -1.26
CA ASP A 842 48.84 -12.55 -1.60
C ASP A 842 47.99 -11.63 -2.49
N VAL A 843 46.73 -11.97 -2.82
CA VAL A 843 45.96 -11.22 -3.83
C VAL A 843 45.51 -9.83 -3.33
N LEU A 844 45.13 -9.68 -2.06
CA LEU A 844 44.65 -8.40 -1.52
C LEU A 844 45.77 -7.35 -1.43
N ASP A 845 46.98 -7.76 -1.06
CA ASP A 845 48.14 -6.86 -1.00
C ASP A 845 48.52 -6.37 -2.41
N GLU A 846 48.54 -7.28 -3.40
CA GLU A 846 48.73 -6.91 -4.80
C GLU A 846 47.64 -5.95 -5.31
N MET A 847 46.38 -6.12 -4.87
CA MET A 847 45.27 -5.23 -5.22
C MET A 847 45.40 -3.85 -4.56
N GLN A 848 45.85 -3.79 -3.30
CA GLN A 848 46.12 -2.53 -2.60
C GLN A 848 47.17 -1.70 -3.34
N GLU A 849 48.28 -2.32 -3.75
CA GLU A 849 49.34 -1.65 -4.53
C GLU A 849 48.85 -1.16 -5.89
N LEU A 850 47.86 -1.84 -6.46
CA LEU A 850 47.30 -1.51 -7.77
C LEU A 850 46.24 -0.42 -7.78
N VAL A 851 45.75 0.00 -6.61
CA VAL A 851 44.80 1.12 -6.50
C VAL A 851 45.37 2.37 -7.17
N GLY A 852 46.61 2.77 -6.86
CA GLY A 852 47.26 3.89 -7.54
C GLY A 852 48.71 4.16 -7.08
N GLN A 853 49.44 4.90 -7.90
CA GLN A 853 50.88 5.16 -7.72
C GLN A 853 51.18 6.56 -7.16
N ALA A 854 50.23 7.50 -7.22
CA ALA A 854 50.44 8.81 -6.62
C ALA A 854 50.37 8.73 -5.09
N PRO A 855 51.10 9.57 -4.33
CA PRO A 855 51.10 9.53 -2.85
C PRO A 855 49.69 9.59 -2.24
N LYS A 856 48.81 10.45 -2.78
CA LYS A 856 47.41 10.58 -2.36
C LYS A 856 46.58 9.30 -2.61
N GLN A 857 46.92 8.55 -3.65
CA GLN A 857 46.22 7.31 -4.02
C GLN A 857 46.63 6.14 -3.13
N ARG A 858 47.94 6.04 -2.82
CA ARG A 858 48.44 5.06 -1.85
C ARG A 858 47.90 5.31 -0.44
N ALA A 859 47.82 6.58 -0.03
CA ALA A 859 47.23 6.97 1.25
C ALA A 859 45.76 6.51 1.36
N ALA A 860 44.95 6.72 0.33
CA ALA A 860 43.57 6.23 0.31
C ALA A 860 43.49 4.70 0.36
N ALA A 861 44.32 3.99 -0.40
CA ALA A 861 44.37 2.52 -0.40
C ALA A 861 44.75 1.96 0.99
N GLN A 862 45.74 2.57 1.64
CA GLN A 862 46.16 2.20 3.01
C GLN A 862 45.09 2.53 4.05
N GLN A 863 44.39 3.66 3.88
CA GLN A 863 43.27 4.03 4.74
C GLN A 863 42.10 3.03 4.60
N ILE A 864 41.78 2.59 3.38
CA ILE A 864 40.80 1.53 3.13
C ILE A 864 41.24 0.23 3.83
N ALA A 865 42.46 -0.26 3.55
CA ALA A 865 42.97 -1.53 4.10
C ALA A 865 42.91 -1.58 5.64
N SER A 866 43.27 -0.48 6.31
CA SER A 866 43.27 -0.40 7.78
C SER A 866 41.88 -0.36 8.43
N HIS A 867 40.82 -0.13 7.66
CA HIS A 867 39.45 0.03 8.19
C HIS A 867 38.45 -1.02 7.67
N LEU A 868 38.88 -1.97 6.82
CA LEU A 868 37.99 -3.01 6.25
C LEU A 868 37.18 -3.77 7.31
N TRP A 869 37.83 -4.16 8.42
CA TRP A 869 37.20 -4.84 9.55
C TRP A 869 36.08 -4.04 10.21
N GLN A 870 36.25 -2.71 10.36
CA GLN A 870 35.22 -1.83 10.92
C GLN A 870 34.03 -1.66 9.98
N TRP A 871 34.27 -1.75 8.67
CA TRP A 871 33.25 -1.56 7.65
C TRP A 871 32.47 -2.85 7.35
N ALA A 872 32.99 -4.01 7.75
CA ALA A 872 32.40 -5.32 7.43
C ALA A 872 31.00 -5.51 8.02
N ASP A 873 30.70 -4.92 9.18
CA ASP A 873 29.44 -5.14 9.91
C ASP A 873 28.32 -4.16 9.55
N SER A 874 28.61 -3.06 8.85
CA SER A 874 27.62 -2.01 8.57
C SER A 874 27.81 -1.35 7.20
N PRO A 875 26.81 -1.42 6.30
CA PRO A 875 26.84 -0.71 5.02
C PRO A 875 26.96 0.81 5.17
N ALA A 876 26.40 1.38 6.25
CA ALA A 876 26.50 2.81 6.53
C ALA A 876 27.94 3.19 6.92
N ALA A 877 28.61 2.34 7.72
CA ALA A 877 30.01 2.54 8.08
C ALA A 877 30.93 2.44 6.86
N LEU A 878 30.64 1.51 5.92
CA LEU A 878 31.34 1.41 4.64
C LEU A 878 31.19 2.70 3.82
N SER A 879 29.98 3.20 3.59
CA SER A 879 29.79 4.42 2.78
C SER A 879 30.49 5.62 3.40
N GLU A 880 30.33 5.87 4.70
CA GLU A 880 30.95 7.02 5.39
C GLU A 880 32.48 6.90 5.48
N GLY A 881 32.98 5.70 5.79
CA GLY A 881 34.41 5.42 5.85
C GLY A 881 35.09 5.56 4.48
N PHE A 882 34.46 5.00 3.45
CA PHE A 882 34.95 5.07 2.08
C PHE A 882 34.96 6.51 1.55
N ALA A 883 33.88 7.29 1.78
CA ALA A 883 33.80 8.71 1.40
C ALA A 883 35.00 9.51 1.94
N ARG A 884 35.35 9.32 3.22
CA ARG A 884 36.52 9.96 3.84
C ARG A 884 37.84 9.52 3.19
N ALA A 885 37.99 8.24 2.88
CA ALA A 885 39.21 7.70 2.29
C ALA A 885 39.47 8.23 0.86
N ILE A 886 38.42 8.41 0.05
CA ILE A 886 38.58 8.83 -1.36
C ILE A 886 38.44 10.33 -1.60
N HIS A 887 38.01 11.13 -0.62
CA HIS A 887 37.68 12.55 -0.77
C HIS A 887 38.69 13.34 -1.63
N ILE A 888 39.99 13.19 -1.35
CA ILE A 888 41.05 13.92 -2.08
C ILE A 888 41.14 13.49 -3.55
N ILE A 889 40.93 12.20 -3.84
CA ILE A 889 41.03 11.63 -5.20
C ILE A 889 39.74 11.92 -5.99
N ALA A 890 38.59 11.88 -5.32
CA ALA A 890 37.29 12.23 -5.88
C ALA A 890 37.23 13.69 -6.33
N ALA A 891 37.64 14.62 -5.46
CA ALA A 891 37.71 16.05 -5.77
C ALA A 891 38.66 16.32 -6.97
N ALA A 892 39.84 15.68 -6.98
CA ALA A 892 40.78 15.79 -8.10
C ALA A 892 40.24 15.24 -9.43
N SER A 893 39.22 14.38 -9.38
CA SER A 893 38.56 13.80 -10.56
C SER A 893 37.31 14.58 -10.99
N GLY A 894 36.96 15.66 -10.28
CA GLY A 894 35.80 16.53 -10.57
C GLY A 894 34.51 16.13 -9.83
N ILE A 895 34.60 15.37 -8.74
CA ILE A 895 33.47 15.03 -7.87
C ILE A 895 33.67 15.74 -6.53
N ASP A 896 32.94 16.83 -6.32
CA ASP A 896 33.15 17.72 -5.16
C ASP A 896 32.62 17.13 -3.85
N ASP A 897 31.48 16.44 -3.89
CA ASP A 897 30.89 15.79 -2.72
C ASP A 897 31.42 14.35 -2.56
N PRO A 898 32.17 14.05 -1.48
CA PRO A 898 32.68 12.71 -1.23
C PRO A 898 31.59 11.67 -0.91
N HIS A 899 30.44 12.08 -0.39
CA HIS A 899 29.35 11.15 -0.09
C HIS A 899 28.65 10.68 -1.37
N THR A 900 28.31 11.61 -2.26
CA THR A 900 27.84 11.28 -3.61
C THR A 900 28.85 10.42 -4.37
N ALA A 901 30.15 10.69 -4.24
CA ALA A 901 31.20 9.87 -4.84
C ALA A 901 31.18 8.44 -4.29
N ALA A 902 31.09 8.27 -2.96
CA ALA A 902 31.07 6.97 -2.32
C ALA A 902 29.84 6.15 -2.72
N ASP A 903 28.64 6.74 -2.62
CA ASP A 903 27.39 6.06 -2.95
C ASP A 903 27.36 5.64 -4.42
N PHE A 904 27.80 6.51 -5.34
CA PHE A 904 27.88 6.20 -6.76
C PHE A 904 28.91 5.10 -7.06
N LEU A 905 30.14 5.22 -6.54
CA LEU A 905 31.22 4.29 -6.83
C LEU A 905 30.97 2.90 -6.22
N LEU A 906 30.47 2.84 -4.99
CA LEU A 906 30.12 1.59 -4.33
C LEU A 906 28.97 0.90 -5.07
N ALA A 907 27.93 1.63 -5.49
CA ALA A 907 26.86 1.08 -6.32
C ALA A 907 27.39 0.56 -7.67
N LEU A 908 28.26 1.32 -8.35
CA LEU A 908 28.82 0.97 -9.64
C LEU A 908 29.64 -0.34 -9.61
N VAL A 909 30.33 -0.63 -8.50
CA VAL A 909 31.19 -1.82 -8.36
C VAL A 909 30.54 -2.98 -7.62
N THR A 910 29.32 -2.83 -7.11
CA THR A 910 28.57 -3.90 -6.43
C THR A 910 27.33 -4.32 -7.21
N ARG A 911 26.52 -3.35 -7.62
CA ARG A 911 25.24 -3.54 -8.33
C ARG A 911 25.05 -2.42 -9.35
N PRO A 912 25.84 -2.38 -10.44
CA PRO A 912 25.83 -1.28 -11.39
C PRO A 912 24.44 -1.00 -11.99
N GLY A 913 23.59 -2.02 -12.13
CA GLY A 913 22.21 -1.84 -12.60
C GLY A 913 21.34 -0.92 -11.73
N SER A 914 21.68 -0.71 -10.45
CA SER A 914 20.98 0.25 -9.59
C SER A 914 21.14 1.71 -10.06
N LEU A 915 22.16 1.99 -10.88
CA LEU A 915 22.42 3.32 -11.43
C LEU A 915 21.56 3.64 -12.67
N ALA A 916 20.74 2.70 -13.14
CA ALA A 916 19.82 2.94 -14.26
C ALA A 916 18.74 3.98 -13.89
N SER A 917 18.32 4.02 -12.62
CA SER A 917 17.31 4.94 -12.09
C SER A 917 17.87 6.32 -11.68
N TRP A 918 19.19 6.51 -11.73
CA TRP A 918 19.82 7.81 -11.43
C TRP A 918 19.54 8.84 -12.51
N ASN A 919 19.61 10.12 -12.15
CA ASN A 919 19.50 11.21 -13.12
C ASN A 919 20.56 11.05 -14.22
N GLU A 920 20.12 11.05 -15.48
CA GLU A 920 21.00 10.79 -16.62
C GLU A 920 22.17 11.78 -16.72
N THR A 921 21.93 13.07 -16.48
CA THR A 921 22.98 14.09 -16.60
C THR A 921 24.05 13.93 -15.53
N GLU A 922 23.63 13.58 -14.30
CA GLU A 922 24.53 13.35 -13.18
C GLU A 922 25.31 12.04 -13.35
N ARG A 923 24.63 10.94 -13.71
CA ARG A 923 25.27 9.65 -14.00
C ARG A 923 26.33 9.81 -15.09
N ASP A 924 25.98 10.45 -16.20
CA ASP A 924 26.90 10.60 -17.33
C ASP A 924 28.09 11.52 -16.98
N ARG A 925 27.90 12.51 -16.08
CA ARG A 925 29.00 13.32 -15.52
C ARG A 925 29.95 12.46 -14.67
N LEU A 926 29.40 11.69 -13.73
CA LEU A 926 30.19 10.86 -12.82
C LEU A 926 30.91 9.72 -13.54
N LEU A 927 30.28 9.09 -14.54
CA LEU A 927 30.92 8.09 -15.40
C LEU A 927 32.11 8.69 -16.19
N LYS A 928 32.00 9.93 -16.68
CA LYS A 928 33.14 10.63 -17.31
C LYS A 928 34.28 10.86 -16.34
N CYS A 929 34.00 11.22 -15.07
CA CYS A 929 35.01 11.35 -14.02
C CYS A 929 35.72 10.00 -13.76
N VAL A 930 34.95 8.91 -13.69
CA VAL A 930 35.47 7.54 -13.54
C VAL A 930 36.36 7.13 -14.72
N LEU A 931 35.93 7.40 -15.95
CA LEU A 931 36.72 7.07 -17.14
C LEU A 931 38.07 7.81 -17.17
N ARG A 932 38.08 9.07 -16.72
CA ARG A 932 39.29 9.90 -16.55
C ARG A 932 40.19 9.40 -15.42
N SER A 933 39.62 8.92 -14.32
CA SER A 933 40.34 8.49 -13.12
C SER A 933 39.94 7.07 -12.69
N PRO A 934 40.53 6.03 -13.31
CA PRO A 934 40.23 4.62 -12.99
C PRO A 934 40.55 4.22 -11.55
N VAL A 935 41.36 5.01 -10.86
CA VAL A 935 41.73 4.80 -9.45
C VAL A 935 40.51 4.79 -8.54
N LEU A 936 39.47 5.58 -8.86
CA LEU A 936 38.23 5.60 -8.10
C LEU A 936 37.54 4.22 -8.07
N ILE A 937 37.50 3.53 -9.22
CA ILE A 937 36.90 2.19 -9.33
C ILE A 937 37.77 1.15 -8.65
N ARG A 938 39.10 1.23 -8.80
CA ARG A 938 40.01 0.31 -8.10
C ARG A 938 39.89 0.43 -6.59
N ALA A 939 39.83 1.65 -6.06
CA ALA A 939 39.64 1.89 -4.64
C ALA A 939 38.29 1.34 -4.13
N ALA A 940 37.20 1.60 -4.86
CA ALA A 940 35.88 1.08 -4.51
C ALA A 940 35.83 -0.44 -4.56
N ARG A 941 36.35 -1.06 -5.64
CA ARG A 941 36.38 -2.52 -5.78
C ARG A 941 37.30 -3.15 -4.74
N PHE A 942 38.45 -2.54 -4.41
CA PHE A 942 39.32 -3.00 -3.32
C PHE A 942 38.58 -3.05 -1.97
N ALA A 943 37.84 -1.98 -1.63
CA ALA A 943 37.07 -1.94 -0.38
C ALA A 943 36.01 -3.05 -0.32
N VAL A 944 35.28 -3.28 -1.41
CA VAL A 944 34.23 -4.30 -1.49
C VAL A 944 34.81 -5.71 -1.39
N LEU A 945 35.80 -6.05 -2.21
CA LEU A 945 36.40 -7.38 -2.21
C LEU A 945 37.12 -7.68 -0.88
N GLY A 946 37.78 -6.69 -0.28
CA GLY A 946 38.41 -6.83 1.03
C GLY A 946 37.41 -7.14 2.15
N ILE A 947 36.21 -6.56 2.11
CA ILE A 947 35.13 -6.87 3.08
C ILE A 947 34.55 -8.26 2.85
N GLU A 948 34.35 -8.66 1.60
CA GLU A 948 33.89 -10.01 1.26
C GLU A 948 34.84 -11.09 1.79
N ASP A 949 36.16 -10.93 1.60
CA ASP A 949 37.17 -11.87 2.10
C ASP A 949 37.12 -12.01 3.64
N LEU A 950 36.90 -10.90 4.36
CA LEU A 950 36.75 -10.92 5.81
C LEU A 950 35.48 -11.64 6.28
N ARG A 951 34.37 -11.48 5.54
CA ARG A 951 33.09 -12.16 5.85
C ARG A 951 33.17 -13.66 5.58
N GLU A 952 33.80 -14.08 4.48
CA GLU A 952 34.01 -15.49 4.18
C GLU A 952 34.92 -16.18 5.21
N ALA A 953 36.02 -15.54 5.60
CA ALA A 953 36.92 -16.06 6.64
C ALA A 953 36.21 -16.24 7.99
N SER A 954 35.31 -15.30 8.34
CA SER A 954 34.51 -15.37 9.57
C SER A 954 33.50 -16.53 9.53
N ASN A 955 32.88 -16.80 8.38
CA ASN A 955 31.93 -17.90 8.21
C ASN A 955 32.59 -19.29 8.24
N GLU A 956 33.80 -19.45 7.73
CA GLU A 956 34.54 -20.72 7.79
C GLU A 956 34.96 -21.10 9.22
N LEU A 957 35.31 -20.11 10.06
CA LEU A 957 35.64 -20.33 11.47
C LEU A 957 34.46 -20.86 12.30
N VAL A 958 33.22 -20.50 11.92
CA VAL A 958 31.99 -20.97 12.59
C VAL A 958 31.64 -22.42 12.20
N VAL A 959 31.88 -22.81 10.94
CA VAL A 959 31.62 -24.18 10.46
C VAL A 959 32.71 -25.16 10.93
N GLY A 960 33.95 -24.70 11.12
CA GLY A 960 35.05 -25.52 11.64
C GLY A 960 34.98 -25.88 13.14
N GLY A 961 34.09 -25.24 13.90
CA GLY A 961 33.87 -25.50 15.33
C GLY A 961 32.90 -26.65 15.65
N SER A 962 32.31 -27.29 14.64
CA SER A 962 31.49 -28.50 14.78
C SER A 962 32.16 -29.65 14.02
N ARG A 963 33.20 -30.23 14.62
CA ARG A 963 33.71 -31.56 14.27
C ARG A 963 33.80 -32.42 15.51
#